data_AF-A0A418NC80-F1
#
_entry.id   AF-A0A418NC80-F1
#
_cell.length_a   1.000
_cell.length_b   1.000
_cell.length_c   1.000
_cell.angle_alpha   90.00
_cell.angle_beta   90.00
_cell.angle_gamma   90.00
#
_symmetry.space_group_name_H-M   'P 1'
#
loop_
_entity.id
_entity.type
_entity.pdbx_description
1 polymer ?
#
loop_
_entity_poly.entity_id
_entity_poly.type
_entity_poly.pdbx_seq_one_letter_code
_entity_poly.pdbx_strand_id
1 'polypeptide(L)'
;MDKDIKRNVSLTGDIQFTGLRLKEPMHTAAGLLGVTEALRHSFKEMGIAKSIKALLEMNQEDGFRCPSCAWPVPEHPSKIAEYCENGAKALADEATKEHIGTDFFAQHSVEELSQLSDYELNKLGRVVEPLVLKPNSLHYEPIAWQEAFELISDELHQLNDPNEAIFYTSGRSSNEAAFLYGMFARAFGTNNMPDCSNMCHESSGVALSETLGIGKGSVTLDDLYGAEVILVVGQNPGTNHPRMLSALEKCKRNGGKIVSINPLAETGLVHFKNPQSVSDMLGSGQAMADIHLPVKINEDIALAKLILKKLVALDAKNSNVLDHEFIVDHVDGYDALLQDLARYDMESLQRRTGVSMRKIDHVVQLLTANSRIIVCWAMGLTQHKNAVQCIQEYVNILLLKGAIGKPFAGTCPVRGHSNVQGDRSVGIMHYVNKTLNEKIREHLQFEPPTEPGYDTVNAIKAMHDGNAKVFICLGGNFLMAASDTQYTAKALQNCSLTVQVSTKLNRSHLVSGKTALLLPTFGRSEKDEKNGSFQFLTMESSTGKVRQSKGLLKPASEHIKSEPEIIALLAHTYFRGNHPVDWFTMGQDYNLIRSYIDKVVKGFDNTSERSKGFGYYLPNNVRERDFRMLPNGKAQLTFNTLPDHQLKKDELLLMTIRSHDQFNTTIYGLNDRYRGIHNERRVVFMNQEDMDKRKLQKLDVVNLHSLYDGIKRTAEQFLVVPYDIPKGNMAAYFPETNMLVPYNHFADKSHTPISKSIKVTVEKIA
;
A
#
# COMPACT_ATOMS: atom_id res chain seq x y z
N MET A 1 -19.74 36.59 -19.72
CA MET A 1 -18.74 35.52 -19.93
C MET A 1 -17.67 35.75 -18.88
N ASP A 2 -17.86 35.20 -17.68
CA ASP A 2 -16.78 35.19 -16.69
C ASP A 2 -15.69 34.27 -17.23
N LYS A 3 -14.48 34.80 -17.36
CA LYS A 3 -13.31 33.99 -17.68
C LYS A 3 -13.03 33.14 -16.45
N ASP A 4 -13.29 31.83 -16.53
CA ASP A 4 -12.85 30.87 -15.51
C ASP A 4 -11.37 31.12 -15.21
N ILE A 5 -11.04 31.47 -13.96
CA ILE A 5 -9.66 31.66 -13.54
C ILE A 5 -8.99 30.29 -13.52
N LYS A 6 -8.08 30.05 -14.46
CA LYS A 6 -7.23 28.86 -14.42
C LYS A 6 -6.12 29.06 -13.40
N ARG A 7 -6.22 28.40 -12.25
CA ARG A 7 -5.21 28.43 -11.18
C ARG A 7 -3.88 27.88 -11.69
N ASN A 8 -2.80 28.64 -11.49
CA ASN A 8 -1.43 28.30 -11.85
C ASN A 8 -0.74 27.52 -10.72
N VAL A 9 -1.14 26.27 -10.54
CA VAL A 9 -0.62 25.40 -9.48
C VAL A 9 0.55 24.54 -9.98
N SER A 10 1.60 24.41 -9.16
CA SER A 10 2.69 23.47 -9.41
C SER A 10 2.29 22.04 -8.99
N LEU A 11 2.58 21.09 -9.88
CA LEU A 11 2.22 19.67 -9.72
C LEU A 11 3.23 18.88 -8.87
N THR A 12 4.46 19.39 -8.79
CA THR A 12 5.58 18.71 -8.11
C THR A 12 6.12 19.50 -6.92
N GLY A 13 5.71 20.75 -6.75
CA GLY A 13 6.36 21.70 -5.85
C GLY A 13 7.75 22.09 -6.34
N ASP A 14 8.51 22.75 -5.47
CA ASP A 14 9.91 23.06 -5.70
C ASP A 14 10.75 21.77 -5.79
N ILE A 15 11.60 21.72 -6.82
CA ILE A 15 12.52 20.63 -7.10
C ILE A 15 13.98 21.01 -6.88
N GLN A 16 14.26 22.19 -6.31
CA GLN A 16 15.61 22.59 -5.92
C GLN A 16 16.25 21.53 -5.01
N PHE A 17 17.56 21.33 -5.21
CA PHE A 17 18.33 20.44 -4.35
C PHE A 17 18.41 20.99 -2.94
N THR A 18 18.16 20.10 -1.98
CA THR A 18 18.08 20.45 -0.55
C THR A 18 19.43 20.39 0.15
N GLY A 19 20.48 19.99 -0.57
CA GLY A 19 21.86 19.92 -0.08
C GLY A 19 22.23 18.51 0.40
N LEU A 20 22.35 17.59 -0.57
CA LEU A 20 22.69 16.19 -0.34
C LEU A 20 24.00 16.04 0.45
N ARG A 21 23.96 15.21 1.49
CA ARG A 21 25.15 14.69 2.15
C ARG A 21 25.17 13.17 2.05
N LEU A 22 26.20 12.64 1.41
CA LEU A 22 26.43 11.20 1.34
C LEU A 22 27.24 10.74 2.57
N LYS A 23 26.76 9.69 3.22
CA LYS A 23 27.45 8.98 4.29
C LYS A 23 27.50 7.50 3.96
N GLU A 24 28.33 6.76 4.70
CA GLU A 24 28.29 5.30 4.64
C GLU A 24 26.88 4.79 5.02
N PRO A 25 26.28 3.88 4.22
CA PRO A 25 25.02 3.25 4.56
C PRO A 25 25.07 2.57 5.92
N MET A 26 24.01 2.73 6.72
CA MET A 26 23.90 1.96 7.96
C MET A 26 23.83 0.46 7.65
N HIS A 27 24.52 -0.35 8.45
CA HIS A 27 24.48 -1.80 8.34
C HIS A 27 23.45 -2.46 9.26
N THR A 28 22.79 -1.70 10.13
CA THR A 28 21.78 -2.21 11.07
C THR A 28 20.49 -1.41 10.97
N ALA A 29 19.36 -2.10 10.82
CA ALA A 29 18.03 -1.50 10.92
C ALA A 29 17.48 -1.59 12.34
N ALA A 30 16.67 -0.60 12.73
CA ALA A 30 16.14 -0.42 14.09
C ALA A 30 17.25 -0.32 15.17
N GLY A 31 16.91 -0.56 16.43
CA GLY A 31 17.81 -0.39 17.59
C GLY A 31 17.77 1.02 18.21
N LEU A 32 18.73 1.31 19.11
CA LEU A 32 18.74 2.52 19.94
C LEU A 32 18.57 3.81 19.11
N LEU A 33 19.30 3.96 18.00
CA LEU A 33 19.20 5.14 17.14
C LEU A 33 17.79 5.32 16.53
N GLY A 34 17.16 4.23 16.08
CA GLY A 34 15.80 4.28 15.56
C GLY A 34 14.76 4.66 16.62
N VAL A 35 14.94 4.18 17.86
CA VAL A 35 14.12 4.57 19.02
C VAL A 35 14.34 6.03 19.38
N THR A 36 15.61 6.49 19.45
CA THR A 36 15.95 7.88 19.77
C THR A 36 15.39 8.84 18.73
N GLU A 37 15.48 8.54 17.43
CA GLU A 37 14.93 9.41 16.39
C GLU A 37 13.41 9.40 16.37
N ALA A 38 12.77 8.24 16.60
CA ALA A 38 11.32 8.15 16.77
C ALA A 38 10.84 9.03 17.93
N LEU A 39 11.46 8.90 19.11
CA LEU A 39 11.12 9.71 20.29
C LEU A 39 11.40 11.20 20.06
N ARG A 40 12.54 11.54 19.46
CA ARG A 40 12.90 12.93 19.12
C ARG A 40 11.86 13.54 18.18
N HIS A 41 11.44 12.81 17.15
CA HIS A 41 10.41 13.26 16.23
C HIS A 41 9.06 13.41 16.93
N SER A 42 8.62 12.40 17.70
CA SER A 42 7.37 12.47 18.47
C SER A 42 7.35 13.63 19.46
N PHE A 43 8.45 13.84 20.21
CA PHE A 43 8.55 14.95 21.16
C PHE A 43 8.53 16.30 20.48
N LYS A 44 9.15 16.42 19.30
CA LYS A 44 9.10 17.64 18.49
C LYS A 44 7.66 17.96 18.04
N GLU A 45 6.93 16.97 17.53
CA GLU A 45 5.60 17.19 16.93
C GLU A 45 4.48 17.24 18.00
N MET A 46 4.46 16.32 18.97
CA MET A 46 3.35 16.14 19.93
C MET A 46 3.65 16.68 21.33
N GLY A 47 4.92 16.95 21.65
CA GLY A 47 5.39 17.18 23.03
C GLY A 47 5.57 15.88 23.85
N ILE A 48 6.39 15.95 24.91
CA ILE A 48 6.90 14.77 25.64
C ILE A 48 5.80 13.91 26.28
N ALA A 49 4.95 14.51 27.13
CA ALA A 49 3.94 13.75 27.90
C ALA A 49 2.90 13.07 26.98
N LYS A 50 2.38 13.80 25.98
CA LYS A 50 1.42 13.27 24.99
C LYS A 50 2.05 12.14 24.17
N SER A 51 3.32 12.27 23.78
CA SER A 51 4.05 11.25 23.04
C SER A 51 4.19 9.95 23.83
N ILE A 52 4.66 10.01 25.09
CA ILE A 52 4.86 8.82 25.92
C ILE A 52 3.53 8.08 26.09
N LYS A 53 2.46 8.78 26.47
CA LYS A 53 1.13 8.19 26.62
C LYS A 53 0.65 7.53 25.33
N ALA A 54 0.68 8.25 24.21
CA ALA A 54 0.15 7.75 22.94
C ALA A 54 0.94 6.55 22.40
N LEU A 55 2.28 6.58 22.53
CA LEU A 55 3.14 5.49 22.07
C LEU A 55 2.97 4.21 22.90
N LEU A 56 2.76 4.34 24.22
CA LEU A 56 2.50 3.19 25.10
C LEU A 56 1.18 2.50 24.75
N GLU A 57 0.17 3.25 24.31
CA GLU A 57 -1.15 2.72 23.95
C GLU A 57 -1.23 2.18 22.51
N MET A 58 -0.33 2.63 21.63
CA MET A 58 -0.35 2.20 20.24
C MET A 58 -0.10 0.69 20.13
N ASN A 59 -0.99 0.04 19.38
CA ASN A 59 -1.00 -1.40 19.14
C ASN A 59 -1.24 -2.29 20.39
N GLN A 60 -1.64 -1.75 21.54
CA GLN A 60 -1.98 -2.55 22.74
C GLN A 60 -3.36 -3.21 22.66
N GLU A 61 -3.82 -3.92 23.69
CA GLU A 61 -5.13 -4.58 23.66
C GLU A 61 -6.30 -3.57 23.63
N ASP A 62 -6.27 -2.59 24.53
CA ASP A 62 -7.31 -1.55 24.66
C ASP A 62 -6.97 -0.20 24.00
N GLY A 63 -5.87 -0.14 23.26
CA GLY A 63 -5.42 1.08 22.58
C GLY A 63 -5.82 1.19 21.11
N PHE A 64 -5.29 2.18 20.41
CA PHE A 64 -5.52 2.38 18.98
C PHE A 64 -4.54 1.59 18.10
N ARG A 65 -4.99 1.20 16.90
CA ARG A 65 -4.12 0.56 15.90
C ARG A 65 -3.23 1.61 15.23
N CYS A 66 -2.03 1.22 14.79
CA CYS A 66 -1.15 2.10 14.02
C CYS A 66 -1.91 2.72 12.82
N PRO A 67 -1.88 4.05 12.63
CA PRO A 67 -2.60 4.72 11.55
C PRO A 67 -2.03 4.40 10.15
N SER A 68 -0.83 3.83 10.08
CA SER A 68 -0.11 3.63 8.81
C SER A 68 -0.08 2.19 8.31
N CYS A 69 0.39 1.22 9.10
CA CYS A 69 0.76 -0.12 8.59
C CYS A 69 -0.17 -1.24 9.08
N ALA A 70 -0.56 -2.15 8.19
CA ALA A 70 -1.43 -3.31 8.50
C ALA A 70 -0.69 -4.54 9.04
N TRP A 71 0.54 -4.39 9.54
CA TRP A 71 1.27 -5.52 10.11
C TRP A 71 0.53 -6.05 11.37
N PRO A 72 0.27 -7.37 11.47
CA PRO A 72 -0.49 -7.93 12.58
C PRO A 72 0.17 -7.65 13.94
N VAL A 73 -0.66 -7.60 14.98
CA VAL A 73 -0.21 -7.45 16.37
C VAL A 73 -0.14 -8.84 17.01
N PRO A 74 0.98 -9.21 17.66
CA PRO A 74 1.07 -10.49 18.36
C PRO A 74 0.04 -10.59 19.50
N GLU A 75 -0.21 -11.80 19.98
CA GLU A 75 -1.10 -12.05 21.12
C GLU A 75 -0.47 -11.60 22.44
N HIS A 76 0.85 -11.49 22.50
CA HIS A 76 1.55 -10.91 23.63
C HIS A 76 2.39 -9.73 23.14
N PRO A 77 1.77 -8.56 22.90
CA PRO A 77 2.50 -7.37 22.46
C PRO A 77 3.44 -6.87 23.54
N SER A 78 4.53 -6.23 23.12
CA SER A 78 5.40 -5.53 24.07
C SER A 78 4.61 -4.39 24.74
N LYS A 79 4.55 -4.40 26.07
CA LYS A 79 3.88 -3.37 26.87
C LYS A 79 4.58 -1.99 26.80
N ILE A 80 5.81 -1.95 26.28
CA ILE A 80 6.65 -0.74 26.27
C ILE A 80 6.83 -0.23 24.82
N ALA A 81 6.91 -1.12 23.83
CA ALA A 81 7.15 -0.74 22.44
C ALA A 81 6.61 -1.77 21.43
N GLU A 82 5.32 -1.69 21.08
CA GLU A 82 4.74 -2.46 19.97
C GLU A 82 4.59 -1.61 18.70
N TYR A 83 5.62 -0.84 18.36
CA TYR A 83 5.64 0.04 17.20
C TYR A 83 7.01 0.12 16.52
N CYS A 84 7.03 0.53 15.26
CA CYS A 84 8.25 0.87 14.54
C CYS A 84 8.44 2.39 14.45
N GLU A 85 9.63 2.82 14.03
CA GLU A 85 9.96 4.24 13.82
C GLU A 85 8.94 4.95 12.90
N ASN A 86 8.53 4.33 11.79
CA ASN A 86 7.51 4.89 10.90
C ASN A 86 6.12 4.93 11.54
N GLY A 87 5.78 3.98 12.40
CA GLY A 87 4.53 4.01 13.16
C GLY A 87 4.51 5.18 14.16
N ALA A 88 5.64 5.42 14.84
CA ALA A 88 5.80 6.53 15.77
C ALA A 88 5.77 7.89 15.05
N LYS A 89 6.43 8.00 13.89
CA LYS A 89 6.38 9.21 13.04
C LYS A 89 4.97 9.47 12.51
N ALA A 90 4.25 8.44 12.08
CA ALA A 90 2.87 8.59 11.63
C ALA A 90 1.94 9.09 12.75
N LEU A 91 2.08 8.55 13.96
CA LEU A 91 1.36 9.05 15.13
C LEU A 91 1.76 10.49 15.47
N ALA A 92 3.06 10.79 15.44
CA ALA A 92 3.58 12.13 15.70
C ALA A 92 3.02 13.17 14.72
N ASP A 93 3.02 12.81 13.45
CA ASP A 93 2.51 13.62 12.37
C ASP A 93 1.00 13.85 12.46
N GLU A 94 0.23 12.79 12.79
CA GLU A 94 -1.22 12.85 13.00
C GLU A 94 -1.63 13.63 14.24
N ALA A 95 -0.84 13.56 15.32
CA ALA A 95 -1.16 14.14 16.62
C ALA A 95 -0.33 15.40 16.96
N THR A 96 0.28 16.00 15.93
CA THR A 96 1.08 17.23 16.01
C THR A 96 0.30 18.38 16.69
N LYS A 97 1.03 19.32 17.28
CA LYS A 97 0.46 20.53 17.89
C LYS A 97 0.23 21.67 16.88
N GLU A 98 0.89 21.59 15.72
CA GLU A 98 0.78 22.61 14.69
C GLU A 98 -0.54 22.45 13.94
N HIS A 99 -1.31 23.53 13.82
CA HIS A 99 -2.63 23.54 13.21
C HIS A 99 -2.72 24.66 12.15
N ILE A 100 -3.45 24.40 11.08
CA ILE A 100 -3.78 25.34 10.02
C ILE A 100 -5.30 25.42 9.86
N GLY A 101 -5.83 26.64 9.85
CA GLY A 101 -7.25 26.94 9.75
C GLY A 101 -7.51 28.16 8.87
N THR A 102 -8.67 28.79 9.05
CA THR A 102 -9.16 29.91 8.24
C THR A 102 -8.14 31.02 8.07
N ASP A 103 -7.52 31.49 9.15
CA ASP A 103 -6.54 32.59 9.09
C ASP A 103 -5.32 32.26 8.22
N PHE A 104 -4.88 30.99 8.23
CA PHE A 104 -3.78 30.52 7.39
C PHE A 104 -4.17 30.51 5.91
N PHE A 105 -5.34 29.94 5.61
CA PHE A 105 -5.82 29.84 4.23
C PHE A 105 -6.30 31.16 3.63
N ALA A 106 -6.61 32.16 4.47
CA ALA A 106 -6.85 33.53 4.02
C ALA A 106 -5.56 34.26 3.61
N GLN A 107 -4.41 33.87 4.16
CA GLN A 107 -3.10 34.48 3.90
C GLN A 107 -2.28 33.78 2.81
N HIS A 108 -2.62 32.52 2.51
CA HIS A 108 -1.86 31.68 1.59
C HIS A 108 -2.76 31.12 0.50
N SER A 109 -2.51 31.53 -0.73
CA SER A 109 -3.22 31.02 -1.90
C SER A 109 -2.81 29.59 -2.22
N VAL A 110 -3.67 28.86 -2.92
CA VAL A 110 -3.34 27.51 -3.40
C VAL A 110 -2.17 27.51 -4.40
N GLU A 111 -1.96 28.62 -5.13
CA GLU A 111 -0.84 28.77 -6.06
C GLU A 111 0.49 28.90 -5.30
N GLU A 112 0.55 29.72 -4.26
CA GLU A 112 1.73 29.85 -3.40
C GLU A 112 2.04 28.54 -2.67
N LEU A 113 1.03 27.94 -2.04
CA LEU A 113 1.18 26.66 -1.35
C LEU A 113 1.63 25.55 -2.32
N SER A 114 1.21 25.60 -3.58
CA SER A 114 1.62 24.61 -4.57
C SER A 114 3.11 24.67 -4.92
N GLN A 115 3.83 25.73 -4.55
CA GLN A 115 5.28 25.79 -4.73
C GLN A 115 6.04 25.04 -3.64
N LEU A 116 5.44 24.78 -2.48
CA LEU A 116 6.07 24.03 -1.41
C LEU A 116 6.27 22.57 -1.83
N SER A 117 7.34 21.93 -1.35
CA SER A 117 7.54 20.49 -1.50
C SER A 117 6.50 19.68 -0.71
N ASP A 118 6.29 18.42 -1.05
CA ASP A 118 5.35 17.54 -0.30
C ASP A 118 5.78 17.34 1.17
N TYR A 119 7.09 17.45 1.45
CA TYR A 119 7.61 17.45 2.82
C TYR A 119 7.18 18.70 3.59
N GLU A 120 7.32 19.88 2.98
CA GLU A 120 6.94 21.16 3.59
C GLU A 120 5.43 21.26 3.78
N LEU A 121 4.63 20.86 2.79
CA LEU A 121 3.17 20.79 2.89
C LEU A 121 2.72 19.97 4.10
N ASN A 122 3.33 18.80 4.28
CA ASN A 122 3.04 17.95 5.43
C ASN A 122 3.47 18.60 6.76
N LYS A 123 4.49 19.47 6.78
CA LYS A 123 4.97 20.14 8.00
C LYS A 123 4.14 21.33 8.46
N LEU A 124 3.19 21.81 7.65
CA LEU A 124 2.33 22.94 8.02
C LEU A 124 1.41 22.64 9.21
N GLY A 125 0.98 21.39 9.39
CA GLY A 125 0.17 20.99 10.54
C GLY A 125 -1.18 20.34 10.18
N ARG A 126 -2.05 20.22 11.18
CA ARG A 126 -3.41 19.66 11.07
C ARG A 126 -4.37 20.67 10.47
N VAL A 127 -5.22 20.21 9.54
CA VAL A 127 -6.39 21.00 9.11
C VAL A 127 -7.46 20.86 10.19
N VAL A 128 -8.00 21.98 10.67
CA VAL A 128 -8.84 22.00 11.89
C VAL A 128 -10.27 22.48 11.72
N GLU A 129 -10.67 22.89 10.51
CA GLU A 129 -12.04 23.27 10.17
C GLU A 129 -12.35 23.00 8.67
N PRO A 130 -13.62 22.81 8.29
CA PRO A 130 -13.99 22.57 6.89
C PRO A 130 -13.78 23.80 6.01
N LEU A 131 -13.26 23.58 4.81
CA LEU A 131 -12.90 24.65 3.89
C LEU A 131 -13.42 24.37 2.48
N VAL A 132 -13.75 25.44 1.75
CA VAL A 132 -14.18 25.43 0.35
C VAL A 132 -13.28 26.32 -0.51
N LEU A 133 -12.91 25.83 -1.69
CA LEU A 133 -12.27 26.62 -2.74
C LEU A 133 -13.27 26.79 -3.88
N LYS A 134 -13.80 28.01 -4.05
CA LYS A 134 -14.79 28.34 -5.09
C LYS A 134 -14.14 28.46 -6.48
N PRO A 135 -14.88 28.30 -7.59
CA PRO A 135 -14.35 28.27 -8.96
C PRO A 135 -13.35 29.37 -9.33
N ASN A 136 -13.61 30.61 -8.92
CA ASN A 136 -12.77 31.77 -9.22
C ASN A 136 -12.01 32.31 -8.01
N SER A 137 -11.84 31.49 -6.95
CA SER A 137 -11.02 31.83 -5.80
C SER A 137 -9.64 31.19 -5.87
N LEU A 138 -8.65 31.90 -5.34
CA LEU A 138 -7.29 31.41 -5.10
C LEU A 138 -7.08 30.95 -3.66
N HIS A 139 -8.02 31.25 -2.76
CA HIS A 139 -7.91 30.97 -1.33
C HIS A 139 -9.05 30.05 -0.88
N TYR A 140 -8.73 29.14 0.03
CA TYR A 140 -9.74 28.39 0.74
C TYR A 140 -10.47 29.30 1.73
N GLU A 141 -11.80 29.18 1.78
CA GLU A 141 -12.68 29.92 2.68
C GLU A 141 -13.36 28.94 3.65
N PRO A 142 -13.68 29.34 4.90
CA PRO A 142 -14.45 28.49 5.81
C PRO A 142 -15.82 28.16 5.24
N ILE A 143 -16.29 26.96 5.52
CA ILE A 143 -17.65 26.51 5.20
C ILE A 143 -18.24 25.75 6.39
N ALA A 144 -19.52 25.96 6.68
CA ALA A 144 -20.20 25.18 7.71
C ALA A 144 -20.35 23.72 7.26
N TRP A 145 -20.35 22.75 8.19
CA TRP A 145 -20.52 21.34 7.85
C TRP A 145 -21.79 21.06 7.04
N GLN A 146 -22.92 21.64 7.46
CA GLN A 146 -24.20 21.45 6.79
C GLN A 146 -24.16 22.00 5.35
N GLU A 147 -23.60 23.20 5.15
CA GLU A 147 -23.41 23.81 3.83
C GLU A 147 -22.48 22.96 2.94
N ALA A 148 -21.43 22.35 3.52
CA ALA A 148 -20.56 21.45 2.77
C ALA A 148 -21.29 20.19 2.31
N PHE A 149 -22.14 19.59 3.15
CA PHE A 149 -22.95 18.43 2.77
C PHE A 149 -24.01 18.78 1.71
N GLU A 150 -24.63 19.95 1.83
CA GLU A 150 -25.58 20.48 0.84
C GLU A 150 -24.90 20.70 -0.51
N LEU A 151 -23.71 21.32 -0.54
CA LEU A 151 -22.93 21.51 -1.76
C LEU A 151 -22.63 20.17 -2.45
N ILE A 152 -22.16 19.17 -1.71
CA ILE A 152 -21.87 17.84 -2.28
C ILE A 152 -23.16 17.21 -2.81
N SER A 153 -24.24 17.27 -2.03
CA SER A 153 -25.54 16.73 -2.41
C SER A 153 -26.08 17.37 -3.69
N ASP A 154 -25.97 18.69 -3.81
CA ASP A 154 -26.47 19.44 -4.96
C ASP A 154 -25.68 19.12 -6.23
N GLU A 155 -24.35 19.00 -6.14
CA GLU A 155 -23.52 18.56 -7.26
C GLU A 155 -23.83 17.12 -7.69
N LEU A 156 -24.07 16.21 -6.75
CA LEU A 156 -24.46 14.83 -7.05
C LEU A 156 -25.85 14.74 -7.72
N HIS A 157 -26.82 15.55 -7.30
CA HIS A 157 -28.15 15.61 -7.93
C HIS A 157 -28.14 16.24 -9.34
N GLN A 158 -27.11 17.00 -9.69
CA GLN A 158 -26.96 17.59 -11.02
C GLN A 158 -26.34 16.64 -12.05
N LEU A 159 -25.86 15.46 -11.62
CA LEU A 159 -25.31 14.45 -12.52
C LEU A 159 -26.42 13.82 -13.35
N ASN A 160 -26.13 13.53 -14.63
CA ASN A 160 -27.08 12.85 -15.51
C ASN A 160 -27.07 11.33 -15.28
N ASP A 161 -25.94 10.80 -14.79
CA ASP A 161 -25.72 9.39 -14.49
C ASP A 161 -24.89 9.29 -13.20
N PRO A 162 -25.25 8.42 -12.23
CA PRO A 162 -24.44 8.18 -11.02
C PRO A 162 -22.98 7.81 -11.31
N ASN A 163 -22.70 7.21 -12.46
CA ASN A 163 -21.33 6.86 -12.88
C ASN A 163 -20.47 8.06 -13.27
N GLU A 164 -21.02 9.28 -13.27
CA GLU A 164 -20.24 10.52 -13.36
C GLU A 164 -19.57 10.87 -12.01
N ALA A 165 -19.82 10.12 -10.93
CA ALA A 165 -19.14 10.28 -9.65
C ALA A 165 -18.14 9.15 -9.36
N ILE A 166 -17.03 9.52 -8.72
CA ILE A 166 -15.96 8.61 -8.28
C ILE A 166 -15.82 8.69 -6.76
N PHE A 167 -15.84 7.54 -6.11
CA PHE A 167 -15.73 7.39 -4.65
C PHE A 167 -14.42 6.68 -4.29
N TYR A 168 -13.31 7.42 -4.24
CA TYR A 168 -12.00 6.84 -3.94
C TYR A 168 -11.79 6.61 -2.44
N THR A 169 -11.22 5.45 -2.09
CA THR A 169 -10.88 5.12 -0.70
C THR A 169 -9.38 4.83 -0.52
N SER A 170 -8.76 5.50 0.46
CA SER A 170 -7.45 5.10 0.95
C SER A 170 -7.54 3.91 1.89
N GLY A 171 -6.55 3.02 1.87
CA GLY A 171 -6.49 1.82 2.71
C GLY A 171 -6.32 2.07 4.20
N ARG A 172 -6.53 3.30 4.67
CA ARG A 172 -6.36 3.68 6.08
C ARG A 172 -7.68 3.65 6.83
N SER A 173 -8.81 3.94 6.18
CA SER A 173 -10.11 4.12 6.81
C SER A 173 -10.55 2.89 7.60
N SER A 174 -11.42 3.08 8.59
CA SER A 174 -11.94 1.97 9.39
C SER A 174 -12.88 1.05 8.60
N ASN A 175 -13.13 -0.16 9.11
CA ASN A 175 -14.18 -1.01 8.57
C ASN A 175 -15.54 -0.31 8.61
N GLU A 176 -15.86 0.43 9.67
CA GLU A 176 -17.12 1.16 9.80
C GLU A 176 -17.23 2.29 8.76
N ALA A 177 -16.18 3.10 8.60
CA ALA A 177 -16.16 4.17 7.60
C ALA A 177 -16.20 3.62 6.17
N ALA A 178 -15.39 2.59 5.87
CA ALA A 178 -15.35 1.96 4.55
C ALA A 178 -16.70 1.29 4.20
N PHE A 179 -17.35 0.63 5.17
CA PHE A 179 -18.69 0.06 4.97
C PHE A 179 -19.70 1.15 4.64
N LEU A 180 -19.78 2.22 5.45
CA LEU A 180 -20.71 3.33 5.20
C LEU A 180 -20.45 3.97 3.84
N TYR A 181 -19.19 4.20 3.50
CA TYR A 181 -18.80 4.83 2.24
C TYR A 181 -19.22 3.97 1.03
N GLY A 182 -18.93 2.67 1.09
CA GLY A 182 -19.30 1.73 0.03
C GLY A 182 -20.80 1.47 -0.07
N MET A 183 -21.55 1.54 1.03
CA MET A 183 -23.01 1.46 0.99
C MET A 183 -23.61 2.76 0.45
N PHE A 184 -23.07 3.93 0.80
CA PHE A 184 -23.52 5.21 0.27
C PHE A 184 -23.34 5.30 -1.25
N ALA A 185 -22.16 4.95 -1.77
CA ALA A 185 -21.90 4.97 -3.21
C ALA A 185 -22.87 4.06 -3.99
N ARG A 186 -23.19 2.87 -3.44
CA ARG A 186 -24.17 1.94 -4.04
C ARG A 186 -25.60 2.44 -3.95
N ALA A 187 -26.00 3.02 -2.81
CA ALA A 187 -27.32 3.61 -2.65
C ALA A 187 -27.50 4.85 -3.55
N PHE A 188 -26.42 5.59 -3.80
CA PHE A 188 -26.36 6.67 -4.80
C PHE A 188 -26.50 6.14 -6.24
N GLY A 189 -26.02 4.92 -6.51
CA GLY A 189 -26.29 4.22 -7.77
C GLY A 189 -25.04 3.86 -8.59
N THR A 190 -23.83 3.92 -8.02
CA THR A 190 -22.61 3.52 -8.75
C THR A 190 -21.74 2.51 -7.98
N ASN A 191 -20.95 1.75 -8.74
CA ASN A 191 -19.85 0.92 -8.22
C ASN A 191 -18.47 1.57 -8.48
N ASN A 192 -18.40 2.86 -8.85
CA ASN A 192 -17.15 3.59 -9.08
C ASN A 192 -16.38 3.85 -7.79
N MET A 193 -15.83 2.79 -7.21
CA MET A 193 -15.08 2.79 -5.95
C MET A 193 -13.63 2.33 -6.18
N PRO A 194 -12.81 3.14 -6.86
CA PRO A 194 -11.38 2.85 -6.96
C PRO A 194 -10.75 2.91 -5.56
N ASP A 195 -9.78 2.05 -5.31
CA ASP A 195 -9.15 1.96 -4.00
C ASP A 195 -7.62 1.84 -4.11
N CYS A 196 -6.92 2.21 -3.04
CA CYS A 196 -5.46 2.19 -3.07
C CYS A 196 -4.83 0.82 -3.37
N SER A 197 -5.56 -0.29 -3.18
CA SER A 197 -5.08 -1.62 -3.57
C SER A 197 -5.03 -1.82 -5.07
N ASN A 198 -5.83 -1.12 -5.89
CA ASN A 198 -5.66 -1.16 -7.35
C ASN A 198 -4.24 -0.77 -7.75
N MET A 199 -3.64 0.18 -7.02
CA MET A 199 -2.27 0.67 -7.28
C MET A 199 -1.16 -0.16 -6.64
N CYS A 200 -1.47 -1.11 -5.75
CA CYS A 200 -0.43 -1.86 -5.05
C CYS A 200 -0.61 -3.37 -5.06
N HIS A 201 -1.78 -3.91 -4.73
CA HIS A 201 -1.92 -5.29 -4.26
C HIS A 201 -3.06 -6.07 -4.92
N GLU A 202 -3.75 -5.44 -5.88
CA GLU A 202 -4.72 -6.08 -6.78
C GLU A 202 -4.10 -7.28 -7.50
N SER A 203 -2.87 -7.17 -8.01
CA SER A 203 -2.15 -8.30 -8.61
C SER A 203 -2.05 -9.53 -7.68
N SER A 204 -1.90 -9.31 -6.36
CA SER A 204 -1.93 -10.44 -5.41
C SER A 204 -3.32 -11.01 -5.24
N GLY A 205 -4.36 -10.15 -5.23
CA GLY A 205 -5.75 -10.58 -5.14
C GLY A 205 -6.14 -11.46 -6.33
N VAL A 206 -5.79 -11.03 -7.55
CA VAL A 206 -6.05 -11.78 -8.78
C VAL A 206 -5.27 -13.10 -8.79
N ALA A 207 -3.94 -13.06 -8.56
CA ALA A 207 -3.11 -14.26 -8.58
C ALA A 207 -3.59 -15.34 -7.61
N LEU A 208 -3.91 -14.97 -6.37
CA LEU A 208 -4.34 -15.91 -5.33
C LEU A 208 -5.79 -16.37 -5.52
N SER A 209 -6.67 -15.53 -6.08
CA SER A 209 -8.02 -15.96 -6.44
C SER A 209 -8.00 -16.99 -7.56
N GLU A 210 -7.16 -16.79 -8.59
CA GLU A 210 -7.01 -17.73 -9.71
C GLU A 210 -6.35 -19.07 -9.29
N THR A 211 -5.44 -19.05 -8.32
CA THR A 211 -4.64 -20.25 -7.96
C THR A 211 -5.11 -20.97 -6.71
N LEU A 212 -5.65 -20.25 -5.72
CA LEU A 212 -6.00 -20.76 -4.39
C LEU A 212 -7.46 -20.44 -3.99
N GLY A 213 -8.21 -19.71 -4.81
CA GLY A 213 -9.64 -19.44 -4.61
C GLY A 213 -9.96 -18.31 -3.63
N ILE A 214 -8.95 -17.60 -3.11
CA ILE A 214 -9.14 -16.42 -2.26
C ILE A 214 -8.01 -15.39 -2.46
N GLY A 215 -8.37 -14.11 -2.59
CA GLY A 215 -7.43 -13.00 -2.75
C GLY A 215 -6.71 -12.54 -1.48
N LYS A 216 -6.51 -13.43 -0.49
CA LYS A 216 -5.93 -13.12 0.84
C LYS A 216 -4.72 -14.00 1.15
N GLY A 217 -3.82 -13.50 1.99
CA GLY A 217 -2.71 -14.31 2.52
C GLY A 217 -3.21 -15.51 3.34
N SER A 218 -2.48 -16.62 3.30
CA SER A 218 -2.88 -17.87 3.96
C SER A 218 -2.22 -18.08 5.32
N VAL A 219 -1.20 -17.31 5.68
CA VAL A 219 -0.48 -17.48 6.96
C VAL A 219 -0.99 -16.56 8.07
N THR A 220 -0.79 -16.97 9.31
CA THR A 220 -0.91 -16.14 10.51
C THR A 220 0.45 -15.53 10.88
N LEU A 221 0.50 -14.67 11.90
CA LEU A 221 1.77 -14.16 12.40
C LEU A 221 2.64 -15.27 13.02
N ASP A 222 2.02 -16.22 13.71
CA ASP A 222 2.75 -17.28 14.43
C ASP A 222 3.32 -18.33 13.47
N ASP A 223 2.68 -18.51 12.29
CA ASP A 223 3.23 -19.34 11.22
C ASP A 223 4.62 -18.89 10.78
N LEU A 224 4.89 -17.58 10.78
CA LEU A 224 6.21 -17.04 10.47
C LEU A 224 7.28 -17.50 11.48
N TYR A 225 6.92 -17.71 12.74
CA TYR A 225 7.89 -18.08 13.77
C TYR A 225 8.38 -19.53 13.63
N GLY A 226 7.54 -20.42 13.12
CA GLY A 226 7.85 -21.86 13.00
C GLY A 226 8.25 -22.32 11.60
N ALA A 227 8.35 -21.39 10.64
CA ALA A 227 8.73 -21.71 9.26
C ALA A 227 10.19 -22.20 9.18
N GLU A 228 10.44 -23.17 8.31
CA GLU A 228 11.79 -23.66 8.02
C GLU A 228 12.50 -22.77 7.00
N VAL A 229 11.76 -22.26 6.01
CA VAL A 229 12.26 -21.36 4.99
C VAL A 229 11.25 -20.24 4.75
N ILE A 230 11.69 -18.99 4.83
CA ILE A 230 10.92 -17.82 4.41
C ILE A 230 11.61 -17.18 3.21
N LEU A 231 10.91 -17.14 2.08
CA LEU A 231 11.30 -16.37 0.90
C LEU A 231 10.73 -14.95 1.03
N VAL A 232 11.58 -13.93 1.15
CA VAL A 232 11.21 -12.51 1.17
C VAL A 232 11.47 -11.91 -0.21
N VAL A 233 10.42 -11.76 -1.01
CA VAL A 233 10.50 -11.48 -2.45
C VAL A 233 9.91 -10.11 -2.79
N GLY A 234 10.67 -9.24 -3.46
CA GLY A 234 10.17 -7.92 -3.85
C GLY A 234 9.70 -7.07 -2.65
N GLN A 235 10.34 -7.26 -1.50
CA GLN A 235 9.99 -6.64 -0.22
C GLN A 235 11.25 -6.19 0.55
N ASN A 236 11.15 -5.00 1.16
CA ASN A 236 12.14 -4.47 2.10
C ASN A 236 11.52 -4.30 3.50
N PRO A 237 11.56 -5.33 4.37
CA PRO A 237 11.01 -5.23 5.72
C PRO A 237 11.62 -4.10 6.56
N GLY A 238 12.92 -3.83 6.43
CA GLY A 238 13.60 -2.82 7.26
C GLY A 238 13.10 -1.39 7.10
N THR A 239 12.64 -1.05 5.89
CA THR A 239 12.05 0.26 5.59
C THR A 239 10.53 0.22 5.65
N ASN A 240 9.94 -0.83 5.06
CA ASN A 240 8.51 -0.86 4.75
C ASN A 240 7.65 -1.47 5.84
N HIS A 241 8.18 -2.47 6.55
CA HIS A 241 7.46 -3.25 7.56
C HIS A 241 8.38 -3.63 8.72
N PRO A 242 8.98 -2.67 9.47
CA PRO A 242 10.06 -3.02 10.40
C PRO A 242 9.65 -3.99 11.52
N ARG A 243 8.36 -4.01 11.90
CA ARG A 243 7.82 -4.98 12.86
C ARG A 243 7.87 -6.44 12.37
N MET A 244 7.97 -6.66 11.06
CA MET A 244 8.20 -7.99 10.50
C MET A 244 9.59 -8.53 10.85
N LEU A 245 10.60 -7.66 11.06
CA LEU A 245 11.94 -8.11 11.42
C LEU A 245 11.94 -8.89 12.75
N SER A 246 11.10 -8.52 13.71
CA SER A 246 10.91 -9.31 14.95
C SER A 246 10.36 -10.71 14.68
N ALA A 247 9.51 -10.89 13.66
CA ALA A 247 8.99 -12.21 13.28
C ALA A 247 10.06 -13.05 12.57
N LEU A 248 10.85 -12.44 11.67
CA LEU A 248 11.97 -13.10 11.01
C LEU A 248 13.06 -13.50 12.02
N GLU A 249 13.35 -12.65 13.00
CA GLU A 249 14.28 -12.96 14.08
C GLU A 249 13.84 -14.19 14.88
N LYS A 250 12.55 -14.26 15.27
CA LYS A 250 11.99 -15.44 15.95
C LYS A 250 12.11 -16.70 15.10
N CYS A 251 11.81 -16.61 13.80
CA CYS A 251 12.01 -17.72 12.85
C CYS A 251 13.47 -18.22 12.89
N LYS A 252 14.45 -17.32 12.81
CA LYS A 252 15.88 -17.69 12.87
C LYS A 252 16.27 -18.33 14.19
N ARG A 253 15.78 -17.80 15.31
CA ARG A 253 16.02 -18.39 16.64
C ARG A 253 15.47 -19.81 16.74
N ASN A 254 14.38 -20.08 16.03
CA ASN A 254 13.78 -21.41 15.91
C ASN A 254 14.44 -22.29 14.84
N GLY A 255 15.57 -21.86 14.25
CA GLY A 255 16.35 -22.63 13.27
C GLY A 255 15.97 -22.39 11.80
N GLY A 256 14.95 -21.58 11.53
CA GLY A 256 14.51 -21.26 10.18
C GLY A 256 15.51 -20.43 9.37
N LYS A 257 15.37 -20.47 8.05
CA LYS A 257 16.23 -19.78 7.08
C LYS A 257 15.47 -18.71 6.31
N ILE A 258 16.11 -17.57 6.11
CA ILE A 258 15.53 -16.43 5.39
C ILE A 258 16.28 -16.23 4.07
N VAL A 259 15.55 -16.25 2.96
CA VAL A 259 16.08 -15.96 1.62
C VAL A 259 15.50 -14.64 1.14
N SER A 260 16.35 -13.65 0.89
CA SER A 260 15.95 -12.37 0.28
C SER A 260 16.11 -12.43 -1.24
N ILE A 261 15.06 -12.05 -1.96
CA ILE A 261 15.04 -11.95 -3.41
C ILE A 261 14.63 -10.52 -3.78
N ASN A 262 15.60 -9.66 -4.04
CA ASN A 262 15.41 -8.25 -4.38
C ASN A 262 16.60 -7.75 -5.19
N PRO A 263 16.45 -6.77 -6.09
CA PRO A 263 17.60 -6.16 -6.77
C PRO A 263 18.64 -5.54 -5.83
N LEU A 264 18.20 -4.99 -4.68
CA LEU A 264 19.07 -4.33 -3.71
C LEU A 264 19.25 -5.18 -2.43
N ALA A 265 20.46 -5.17 -1.88
CA ALA A 265 20.74 -5.66 -0.54
C ALA A 265 20.29 -4.61 0.50
N GLU A 266 19.14 -4.83 1.13
CA GLU A 266 18.52 -3.87 2.05
C GLU A 266 19.04 -4.01 3.49
N THR A 267 19.41 -2.90 4.15
CA THR A 267 20.02 -2.87 5.50
C THR A 267 19.32 -3.77 6.53
N GLY A 268 17.98 -3.74 6.59
CA GLY A 268 17.23 -4.54 7.58
C GLY A 268 17.23 -6.04 7.31
N LEU A 269 17.60 -6.47 6.10
CA LEU A 269 17.83 -7.86 5.77
C LEU A 269 19.31 -8.25 5.93
N VAL A 270 20.22 -7.27 6.06
CA VAL A 270 21.65 -7.49 6.33
C VAL A 270 21.88 -7.66 7.83
N HIS A 271 21.53 -6.69 8.69
CA HIS A 271 21.49 -6.88 10.16
C HIS A 271 20.30 -6.14 10.82
N PHE A 272 19.72 -6.77 11.84
CA PHE A 272 18.65 -6.21 12.65
C PHE A 272 19.00 -6.26 14.15
N LYS A 273 18.64 -5.18 14.86
CA LYS A 273 18.62 -5.13 16.32
C LYS A 273 17.20 -4.91 16.79
N ASN A 274 16.67 -5.86 17.55
CA ASN A 274 15.29 -5.78 18.02
C ASN A 274 15.14 -4.74 19.15
N PRO A 275 14.40 -3.64 18.94
CA PRO A 275 14.18 -2.63 19.98
C PRO A 275 13.18 -3.11 21.05
N GLN A 276 12.48 -4.21 20.83
CA GLN A 276 11.48 -4.76 21.76
C GLN A 276 12.10 -5.67 22.84
N SER A 277 13.40 -5.95 22.75
CA SER A 277 14.15 -6.83 23.65
C SER A 277 15.41 -6.13 24.19
N VAL A 278 15.48 -5.97 25.50
CA VAL A 278 16.57 -5.24 26.17
C VAL A 278 17.92 -5.92 25.98
N SER A 279 17.96 -7.26 25.92
CA SER A 279 19.19 -8.02 25.70
C SER A 279 19.72 -7.87 24.27
N ASP A 280 18.84 -7.75 23.28
CA ASP A 280 19.21 -7.65 21.86
C ASP A 280 19.63 -6.23 21.46
N MET A 281 19.18 -5.21 22.21
CA MET A 281 19.64 -3.84 22.05
C MET A 281 21.13 -3.64 22.36
N LEU A 282 21.72 -4.49 23.22
CA LEU A 282 23.12 -4.42 23.66
C LEU A 282 24.09 -5.28 22.81
N GLY A 283 23.57 -6.17 21.94
CA GLY A 283 24.39 -7.07 21.10
C GLY A 283 24.85 -6.46 19.76
N SER A 284 25.57 -7.24 18.95
CA SER A 284 26.09 -6.83 17.62
C SER A 284 25.03 -6.80 16.49
N GLY A 285 23.80 -7.25 16.77
CA GLY A 285 22.71 -7.39 15.79
C GLY A 285 22.77 -8.73 15.04
N GLN A 286 21.63 -9.30 14.70
CA GLN A 286 21.55 -10.59 14.01
C GLN A 286 21.43 -10.40 12.50
N ALA A 287 22.24 -11.12 11.72
CA ALA A 287 22.08 -11.14 10.28
C ALA A 287 20.75 -11.81 9.90
N MET A 288 19.89 -11.11 9.16
CA MET A 288 18.52 -11.57 8.90
C MET A 288 18.47 -12.53 7.71
N ALA A 289 18.88 -12.10 6.51
CA ALA A 289 18.93 -12.98 5.34
C ALA A 289 20.14 -13.93 5.43
N ASP A 290 19.89 -15.24 5.29
CA ASP A 290 20.94 -16.24 5.13
C ASP A 290 21.47 -16.26 3.68
N ILE A 291 20.60 -15.94 2.71
CA ILE A 291 20.94 -15.84 1.29
C ILE A 291 20.26 -14.59 0.71
N HIS A 292 21.00 -13.77 -0.04
CA HIS A 292 20.45 -12.69 -0.85
C HIS A 292 20.71 -12.93 -2.34
N LEU A 293 19.62 -12.95 -3.12
CA LEU A 293 19.60 -13.08 -4.57
C LEU A 293 19.33 -11.69 -5.20
N PRO A 294 20.35 -11.02 -5.76
CA PRO A 294 20.22 -9.72 -6.43
C PRO A 294 19.62 -9.90 -7.83
N VAL A 295 18.35 -10.30 -7.88
CA VAL A 295 17.64 -10.55 -9.15
C VAL A 295 17.49 -9.25 -9.93
N LYS A 296 17.67 -9.30 -11.25
CA LYS A 296 17.36 -8.15 -12.12
C LYS A 296 15.86 -7.84 -12.04
N ILE A 297 15.51 -6.56 -12.18
CA ILE A 297 14.12 -6.10 -12.16
C ILE A 297 13.27 -6.95 -13.11
N ASN A 298 12.18 -7.51 -12.56
CA ASN A 298 11.17 -8.32 -13.26
C ASN A 298 11.69 -9.63 -13.88
N GLU A 299 12.90 -10.11 -13.56
CA GLU A 299 13.35 -11.46 -13.95
C GLU A 299 12.95 -12.53 -12.93
N ASP A 300 11.97 -12.23 -12.08
CA ASP A 300 11.42 -13.10 -11.03
C ASP A 300 10.81 -14.40 -11.59
N ILE A 301 10.11 -14.35 -12.73
CA ILE A 301 9.62 -15.56 -13.42
C ILE A 301 10.79 -16.46 -13.83
N ALA A 302 11.87 -15.88 -14.37
CA ALA A 302 13.04 -16.65 -14.79
C ALA A 302 13.69 -17.36 -13.59
N LEU A 303 13.78 -16.65 -12.45
CA LEU A 303 14.31 -17.20 -11.21
C LEU A 303 13.41 -18.32 -10.65
N ALA A 304 12.11 -18.08 -10.53
CA ALA A 304 11.16 -19.05 -10.02
C ALA A 304 11.12 -20.31 -10.90
N LYS A 305 11.09 -20.17 -12.23
CA LYS A 305 11.16 -21.32 -13.16
C LYS A 305 12.46 -22.09 -13.02
N LEU A 306 13.60 -21.42 -12.84
CA LEU A 306 14.88 -22.10 -12.64
C LEU A 306 14.87 -22.91 -11.33
N ILE A 307 14.31 -22.35 -10.25
CA ILE A 307 14.14 -23.07 -8.99
C ILE A 307 13.22 -24.28 -9.18
N LEU A 308 12.04 -24.10 -9.77
CA LEU A 308 11.07 -25.17 -10.05
C LEU A 308 11.70 -26.29 -10.89
N LYS A 309 12.37 -25.94 -11.99
CA LYS A 309 13.01 -26.91 -12.90
C LYS A 309 14.09 -27.72 -12.18
N LYS A 310 14.84 -27.11 -11.25
CA LYS A 310 15.86 -27.81 -10.46
C LYS A 310 15.25 -28.70 -9.38
N LEU A 311 14.17 -28.27 -8.72
CA LEU A 311 13.42 -29.11 -7.78
C LEU A 311 12.85 -30.35 -8.48
N VAL A 312 12.20 -30.17 -9.64
CA VAL A 312 11.69 -31.26 -10.48
C VAL A 312 12.81 -32.21 -10.92
N ALA A 313 13.96 -31.67 -11.36
CA ALA A 313 15.09 -32.50 -11.79
C ALA A 313 15.73 -33.30 -10.65
N LEU A 314 15.69 -32.80 -9.42
CA LEU A 314 16.14 -33.53 -8.23
C LEU A 314 15.12 -34.58 -7.81
N ASP A 315 13.83 -34.25 -7.89
CA ASP A 315 12.75 -35.18 -7.59
C ASP A 315 12.75 -36.38 -8.54
N ALA A 316 12.98 -36.16 -9.83
CA ALA A 316 13.10 -37.24 -10.81
C ALA A 316 14.21 -38.27 -10.50
N LYS A 317 15.15 -37.94 -9.61
CA LYS A 317 16.22 -38.86 -9.17
C LYS A 317 15.84 -39.67 -7.93
N ASN A 318 15.10 -39.07 -6.99
CA ASN A 318 14.92 -39.60 -5.63
C ASN A 318 13.45 -39.66 -5.15
N SER A 319 12.50 -39.13 -5.92
CA SER A 319 11.05 -39.05 -5.66
C SER A 319 10.65 -38.58 -4.25
N ASN A 320 11.47 -37.76 -3.62
CA ASN A 320 11.31 -37.32 -2.23
C ASN A 320 11.47 -35.79 -2.05
N VAL A 321 11.47 -35.03 -3.15
CA VAL A 321 11.67 -33.58 -3.14
C VAL A 321 10.33 -32.87 -3.23
N LEU A 322 9.38 -33.39 -4.02
CA LEU A 322 8.03 -32.85 -4.16
C LEU A 322 7.03 -33.58 -3.25
N ASP A 323 5.94 -32.90 -2.91
CA ASP A 323 4.86 -33.48 -2.08
C ASP A 323 3.83 -34.16 -3.01
N HIS A 324 4.15 -35.38 -3.46
CA HIS A 324 3.36 -36.11 -4.46
C HIS A 324 1.93 -36.39 -4.03
N GLU A 325 1.70 -36.71 -2.75
CA GLU A 325 0.36 -36.93 -2.19
C GLU A 325 -0.46 -35.64 -2.28
N PHE A 326 0.10 -34.51 -1.83
CA PHE A 326 -0.58 -33.23 -1.96
C PHE A 326 -0.87 -32.86 -3.42
N ILE A 327 0.08 -33.11 -4.33
CA ILE A 327 -0.10 -32.82 -5.76
C ILE A 327 -1.27 -33.64 -6.33
N VAL A 328 -1.32 -34.94 -6.06
CA VAL A 328 -2.38 -35.83 -6.56
C VAL A 328 -3.75 -35.42 -6.01
N ASP A 329 -3.85 -35.12 -4.72
CA ASP A 329 -5.13 -34.90 -4.07
C ASP A 329 -5.67 -33.48 -4.22
N HIS A 330 -4.79 -32.49 -4.23
CA HIS A 330 -5.20 -31.08 -4.08
C HIS A 330 -4.80 -30.17 -5.24
N VAL A 331 -4.02 -30.64 -6.21
CA VAL A 331 -3.45 -29.78 -7.25
C VAL A 331 -3.84 -30.24 -8.65
N ASP A 332 -4.10 -29.27 -9.53
CA ASP A 332 -4.30 -29.48 -10.96
C ASP A 332 -3.21 -28.78 -11.78
N GLY A 333 -2.94 -29.25 -13.00
CA GLY A 333 -2.00 -28.63 -13.94
C GLY A 333 -0.53 -29.08 -13.85
N TYR A 334 -0.23 -30.18 -13.15
CA TYR A 334 1.14 -30.67 -12.95
C TYR A 334 1.87 -30.99 -14.27
N ASP A 335 1.28 -31.81 -15.14
CA ASP A 335 1.90 -32.20 -16.41
C ASP A 335 2.14 -30.99 -17.34
N ALA A 336 1.20 -30.03 -17.35
CA ALA A 336 1.33 -28.82 -18.14
C ALA A 336 2.50 -27.95 -17.66
N LEU A 337 2.70 -27.84 -16.34
CA LEU A 337 3.86 -27.16 -15.78
C LEU A 337 5.17 -27.86 -16.15
N LEU A 338 5.24 -29.20 -16.07
CA LEU A 338 6.44 -29.94 -16.45
C LEU A 338 6.81 -29.74 -17.92
N GLN A 339 5.81 -29.76 -18.81
CA GLN A 339 5.99 -29.49 -20.23
C GLN A 339 6.49 -28.06 -20.46
N ASP A 340 5.95 -27.07 -19.75
CA ASP A 340 6.43 -25.69 -19.83
C ASP A 340 7.89 -25.56 -19.39
N LEU A 341 8.24 -26.11 -18.22
CA LEU A 341 9.60 -26.04 -17.68
C LEU A 341 10.61 -26.71 -18.60
N ALA A 342 10.22 -27.77 -19.33
CA ALA A 342 11.07 -28.46 -20.30
C ALA A 342 11.52 -27.56 -21.46
N ARG A 343 10.76 -26.51 -21.80
CA ARG A 343 11.06 -25.58 -22.91
C ARG A 343 12.27 -24.67 -22.65
N TYR A 344 12.65 -24.49 -21.39
CA TYR A 344 13.69 -23.53 -21.01
C TYR A 344 15.00 -24.23 -20.61
N ASP A 345 16.10 -23.70 -21.15
CA ASP A 345 17.45 -24.05 -20.73
C ASP A 345 17.82 -23.37 -19.39
N MET A 346 18.46 -24.12 -18.49
CA MET A 346 18.80 -23.65 -17.14
C MET A 346 19.83 -22.51 -17.16
N GLU A 347 20.84 -22.58 -18.03
CA GLU A 347 21.85 -21.52 -18.11
C GLU A 347 21.26 -20.23 -18.67
N SER A 348 20.36 -20.34 -19.64
CA SER A 348 19.65 -19.21 -20.22
C SER A 348 18.78 -18.51 -19.18
N LEU A 349 18.04 -19.27 -18.37
CA LEU A 349 17.30 -18.71 -17.23
C LEU A 349 18.25 -18.03 -16.24
N GLN A 350 19.35 -18.68 -15.86
CA GLN A 350 20.32 -18.11 -14.92
C GLN A 350 20.90 -16.77 -15.42
N ARG A 351 21.33 -16.70 -16.68
CA ARG A 351 21.87 -15.46 -17.28
C ARG A 351 20.87 -14.30 -17.23
N ARG A 352 19.58 -14.59 -17.46
CA ARG A 352 18.51 -13.59 -17.36
C ARG A 352 18.39 -13.04 -15.95
N THR A 353 18.35 -13.91 -14.94
CA THR A 353 18.19 -13.47 -13.53
C THR A 353 19.30 -12.51 -13.08
N GLY A 354 20.51 -12.62 -13.63
CA GLY A 354 21.70 -11.92 -13.14
C GLY A 354 22.27 -12.49 -11.84
N VAL A 355 21.72 -13.60 -11.33
CA VAL A 355 22.12 -14.23 -10.07
C VAL A 355 23.02 -15.43 -10.35
N SER A 356 24.13 -15.56 -9.63
CA SER A 356 25.05 -16.70 -9.80
C SER A 356 24.36 -18.04 -9.53
N MET A 357 24.63 -19.07 -10.35
CA MET A 357 24.07 -20.42 -10.17
C MET A 357 24.32 -20.97 -8.75
N ARG A 358 25.51 -20.75 -8.18
CA ARG A 358 25.85 -21.17 -6.82
C ARG A 358 24.83 -20.71 -5.76
N LYS A 359 24.42 -19.43 -5.81
CA LYS A 359 23.42 -18.91 -4.87
C LYS A 359 22.04 -19.55 -5.08
N ILE A 360 21.67 -19.79 -6.34
CA ILE A 360 20.41 -20.45 -6.71
C ILE A 360 20.42 -21.91 -6.23
N ASP A 361 21.53 -22.63 -6.41
CA ASP A 361 21.72 -23.99 -5.91
C ASP A 361 21.53 -24.09 -4.39
N HIS A 362 22.08 -23.14 -3.64
CA HIS A 362 21.89 -23.10 -2.18
C HIS A 362 20.42 -22.93 -1.79
N VAL A 363 19.67 -22.09 -2.50
CA VAL A 363 18.22 -21.93 -2.26
C VAL A 363 17.46 -23.20 -2.63
N VAL A 364 17.79 -23.83 -3.76
CA VAL A 364 17.19 -25.12 -4.16
C VAL A 364 17.47 -26.20 -3.12
N GLN A 365 18.67 -26.27 -2.55
CA GLN A 365 19.01 -27.20 -1.47
C GLN A 365 18.16 -26.98 -0.22
N LEU A 366 17.98 -25.71 0.19
CA LEU A 366 17.08 -25.38 1.31
C LEU A 366 15.65 -25.82 1.03
N LEU A 367 15.11 -25.52 -0.16
CA LEU A 367 13.76 -25.91 -0.53
C LEU A 367 13.59 -27.42 -0.72
N THR A 368 14.66 -28.13 -1.10
CA THR A 368 14.65 -29.60 -1.22
C THR A 368 14.49 -30.26 0.15
N ALA A 369 15.20 -29.76 1.16
CA ALA A 369 15.24 -30.36 2.49
C ALA A 369 14.05 -29.99 3.39
N ASN A 370 13.23 -29.01 3.01
CA ASN A 370 12.21 -28.42 3.89
C ASN A 370 10.83 -28.44 3.24
N SER A 371 9.78 -28.38 4.06
CA SER A 371 8.38 -28.37 3.61
C SER A 371 7.52 -27.28 4.25
N ARG A 372 8.00 -26.67 5.35
CA ARG A 372 7.37 -25.53 6.01
C ARG A 372 7.90 -24.24 5.42
N ILE A 373 7.40 -23.91 4.23
CA ILE A 373 7.88 -22.81 3.40
C ILE A 373 6.84 -21.70 3.37
N ILE A 374 7.29 -20.47 3.63
CA ILE A 374 6.47 -19.27 3.47
C ILE A 374 7.06 -18.39 2.37
N VAL A 375 6.21 -17.88 1.48
CA VAL A 375 6.59 -16.80 0.56
C VAL A 375 5.96 -15.50 1.01
N CYS A 376 6.80 -14.57 1.44
CA CYS A 376 6.45 -13.19 1.76
C CYS A 376 6.76 -12.30 0.56
N TRP A 377 5.80 -11.48 0.12
CA TRP A 377 6.05 -10.53 -0.97
C TRP A 377 5.34 -9.19 -0.79
N ALA A 378 5.83 -8.19 -1.54
CA ALA A 378 5.21 -6.88 -1.63
C ALA A 378 5.33 -6.32 -3.06
N MET A 379 5.53 -5.01 -3.16
CA MET A 379 5.42 -4.24 -4.40
C MET A 379 6.41 -4.64 -5.50
N GLY A 380 7.55 -5.22 -5.15
CA GLY A 380 8.53 -5.70 -6.12
C GLY A 380 8.07 -6.90 -6.95
N LEU A 381 6.92 -7.52 -6.64
CA LEU A 381 6.25 -8.48 -7.54
C LEU A 381 4.95 -7.93 -8.14
N THR A 382 4.28 -7.02 -7.46
CA THR A 382 2.89 -6.65 -7.82
C THR A 382 2.79 -5.53 -8.85
N GLN A 383 3.87 -4.77 -9.07
CA GLN A 383 3.89 -3.54 -9.88
C GLN A 383 4.71 -3.71 -11.17
N HIS A 384 4.40 -4.78 -11.92
CA HIS A 384 4.95 -5.14 -13.23
C HIS A 384 3.82 -5.46 -14.22
N LYS A 385 4.09 -5.42 -15.52
CA LYS A 385 3.10 -5.77 -16.55
C LYS A 385 2.60 -7.23 -16.40
N ASN A 386 3.51 -8.13 -16.05
CA ASN A 386 3.29 -9.55 -15.79
C ASN A 386 3.21 -9.88 -14.28
N ALA A 387 2.78 -8.93 -13.44
CA ALA A 387 2.80 -9.07 -11.99
C ALA A 387 2.01 -10.28 -11.45
N VAL A 388 0.83 -10.55 -12.02
CA VAL A 388 0.00 -11.70 -11.61
C VAL A 388 0.78 -13.00 -11.86
N GLN A 389 1.37 -13.11 -13.05
CA GLN A 389 2.18 -14.25 -13.45
C GLN A 389 3.42 -14.43 -12.55
N CYS A 390 4.11 -13.34 -12.19
CA CYS A 390 5.24 -13.40 -11.25
C CYS A 390 4.84 -14.05 -9.93
N ILE A 391 3.71 -13.63 -9.34
CA ILE A 391 3.22 -14.18 -8.07
C ILE A 391 2.84 -15.65 -8.23
N GLN A 392 2.19 -16.01 -9.33
CA GLN A 392 1.76 -17.38 -9.61
C GLN A 392 2.95 -18.36 -9.68
N GLU A 393 4.10 -17.96 -10.23
CA GLU A 393 5.30 -18.83 -10.24
C GLU A 393 5.85 -19.10 -8.84
N TYR A 394 5.75 -18.17 -7.89
CA TYR A 394 6.09 -18.43 -6.49
C TYR A 394 5.03 -19.30 -5.79
N VAL A 395 3.75 -19.16 -6.15
CA VAL A 395 2.70 -20.07 -5.68
C VAL A 395 2.95 -21.49 -6.19
N ASN A 396 3.42 -21.68 -7.43
CA ASN A 396 3.80 -22.99 -7.95
C ASN A 396 4.85 -23.68 -7.08
N ILE A 397 5.83 -22.94 -6.54
CA ILE A 397 6.84 -23.50 -5.63
C ILE A 397 6.16 -24.05 -4.37
N LEU A 398 5.21 -23.30 -3.79
CA LEU A 398 4.47 -23.73 -2.61
C LEU A 398 3.60 -24.95 -2.91
N LEU A 399 2.92 -24.99 -4.05
CA LEU A 399 2.06 -26.10 -4.45
C LEU A 399 2.85 -27.39 -4.69
N LEU A 400 3.98 -27.33 -5.42
CA LEU A 400 4.84 -28.50 -5.64
C LEU A 400 5.46 -29.03 -4.34
N LYS A 401 5.65 -28.16 -3.35
CA LYS A 401 6.19 -28.50 -2.03
C LYS A 401 5.13 -28.90 -1.00
N GLY A 402 3.84 -28.88 -1.35
CA GLY A 402 2.74 -29.10 -0.40
C GLY A 402 2.75 -28.12 0.77
N ALA A 403 3.23 -26.90 0.53
CA ALA A 403 3.41 -25.84 1.51
C ALA A 403 2.17 -24.92 1.58
N ILE A 404 0.98 -25.50 1.45
CA ILE A 404 -0.32 -24.81 1.52
C ILE A 404 -1.25 -25.61 2.44
N GLY A 405 -2.02 -24.91 3.28
CA GLY A 405 -2.86 -25.54 4.31
C GLY A 405 -2.05 -26.49 5.20
N LYS A 406 -0.84 -26.06 5.57
CA LYS A 406 0.13 -26.78 6.41
C LYS A 406 0.63 -25.77 7.44
N PRO A 407 0.72 -26.13 8.74
CA PRO A 407 1.24 -25.23 9.76
C PRO A 407 2.62 -24.67 9.36
N PHE A 408 2.84 -23.39 9.63
CA PHE A 408 4.10 -22.69 9.34
C PHE A 408 4.44 -22.60 7.84
N ALA A 409 3.44 -22.69 6.96
CA ALA A 409 3.62 -22.68 5.52
C ALA A 409 2.53 -21.88 4.79
N GLY A 410 2.90 -21.27 3.66
CA GLY A 410 1.96 -20.66 2.74
C GLY A 410 2.32 -19.27 2.25
N THR A 411 1.29 -18.54 1.87
CA THR A 411 1.38 -17.23 1.23
C THR A 411 1.27 -16.08 2.22
N CYS A 412 2.14 -15.08 2.08
CA CYS A 412 2.17 -13.88 2.91
C CYS A 412 2.34 -12.60 2.04
N PRO A 413 1.29 -12.15 1.33
CA PRO A 413 1.28 -10.81 0.75
C PRO A 413 1.34 -9.76 1.86
N VAL A 414 2.45 -9.05 1.99
CA VAL A 414 2.67 -8.07 3.06
C VAL A 414 2.08 -6.72 2.65
N ARG A 415 0.83 -6.47 3.06
CA ARG A 415 0.08 -5.27 2.71
C ARG A 415 0.65 -4.01 3.37
N GLY A 416 0.48 -2.88 2.69
CA GLY A 416 0.99 -1.57 3.13
C GLY A 416 0.09 -0.89 4.17
N HIS A 417 -0.97 -0.22 3.70
CA HIS A 417 -1.87 0.58 4.54
C HIS A 417 -2.59 -0.22 5.61
N SER A 418 -2.90 0.44 6.73
CA SER A 418 -3.38 -0.12 8.00
C SER A 418 -4.67 -0.92 7.95
N ASN A 419 -5.56 -0.67 6.99
CA ASN A 419 -6.84 -1.36 6.84
C ASN A 419 -7.21 -1.74 5.40
N VAL A 420 -6.26 -1.72 4.46
CA VAL A 420 -6.56 -1.97 3.02
C VAL A 420 -7.27 -3.31 2.78
N GLN A 421 -7.02 -4.30 3.61
CA GLN A 421 -7.70 -5.59 3.54
C GLN A 421 -9.14 -5.50 4.06
N GLY A 422 -9.34 -4.72 5.14
CA GLY A 422 -10.64 -4.47 5.77
C GLY A 422 -11.59 -3.75 4.83
N ASP A 423 -11.13 -2.68 4.19
CA ASP A 423 -11.93 -1.89 3.24
C ASP A 423 -12.56 -2.79 2.16
N ARG A 424 -11.76 -3.68 1.56
CA ARG A 424 -12.25 -4.65 0.57
C ARG A 424 -13.17 -5.70 1.17
N SER A 425 -12.84 -6.20 2.36
CA SER A 425 -13.69 -7.16 3.06
C SER A 425 -15.07 -6.60 3.31
N VAL A 426 -15.20 -5.32 3.67
CA VAL A 426 -16.49 -4.67 3.98
C VAL A 426 -17.17 -3.98 2.78
N GLY A 427 -16.69 -4.22 1.55
CA GLY A 427 -17.44 -3.86 0.35
C GLY A 427 -16.85 -2.75 -0.52
N ILE A 428 -15.64 -2.25 -0.25
CA ILE A 428 -14.96 -1.34 -1.18
C ILE A 428 -14.40 -2.16 -2.36
N MET A 429 -15.09 -2.10 -3.49
CA MET A 429 -14.71 -2.81 -4.72
C MET A 429 -15.46 -2.23 -5.92
N HIS A 430 -14.85 -2.30 -7.11
CA HIS A 430 -15.46 -1.83 -8.37
C HIS A 430 -16.20 -2.94 -9.12
N TYR A 431 -16.03 -4.21 -8.75
CA TYR A 431 -16.75 -5.33 -9.35
C TYR A 431 -18.03 -5.68 -8.58
N VAL A 432 -18.93 -6.40 -9.24
CA VAL A 432 -20.24 -6.77 -8.70
C VAL A 432 -20.14 -8.07 -7.93
N ASN A 433 -20.50 -8.03 -6.65
CA ASN A 433 -20.63 -9.21 -5.80
C ASN A 433 -22.11 -9.52 -5.58
N LYS A 434 -22.63 -10.54 -6.28
CA LYS A 434 -24.06 -10.91 -6.24
C LYS A 434 -24.54 -11.26 -4.84
N THR A 435 -23.74 -11.98 -4.06
CA THR A 435 -24.07 -12.34 -2.67
C THR A 435 -24.15 -11.11 -1.77
N LEU A 436 -23.22 -10.16 -1.94
CA LEU A 436 -23.28 -8.88 -1.22
C LEU A 436 -24.55 -8.12 -1.64
N ASN A 437 -24.86 -8.05 -2.93
CA ASN A 437 -26.04 -7.35 -3.43
C ASN A 437 -27.35 -7.95 -2.90
N GLU A 438 -27.45 -9.28 -2.84
CA GLU A 438 -28.58 -9.97 -2.18
C GLU A 438 -28.73 -9.57 -0.72
N LYS A 439 -27.63 -9.54 0.03
CA LYS A 439 -27.63 -9.18 1.44
C LYS A 439 -27.93 -7.69 1.69
N ILE A 440 -27.49 -6.82 0.80
CA ILE A 440 -27.88 -5.40 0.81
C ILE A 440 -29.39 -5.27 0.65
N ARG A 441 -30.00 -5.93 -0.33
CA ARG A 441 -31.46 -5.89 -0.54
C ARG A 441 -32.22 -6.42 0.67
N GLU A 442 -31.75 -7.53 1.24
CA GLU A 442 -32.38 -8.18 2.41
C GLU A 442 -32.34 -7.29 3.66
N HIS A 443 -31.20 -6.65 3.95
CA HIS A 443 -30.96 -6.03 5.25
C HIS A 443 -30.89 -4.49 5.25
N LEU A 444 -30.59 -3.88 4.10
CA LEU A 444 -30.51 -2.43 3.91
C LEU A 444 -31.62 -1.87 3.00
N GLN A 445 -32.41 -2.75 2.37
CA GLN A 445 -33.65 -2.40 1.67
C GLN A 445 -33.48 -1.40 0.51
N PHE A 446 -32.35 -1.45 -0.19
CA PHE A 446 -32.16 -0.73 -1.45
C PHE A 446 -31.55 -1.64 -2.52
N GLU A 447 -31.68 -1.25 -3.79
CA GLU A 447 -31.17 -1.98 -4.95
C GLU A 447 -29.75 -1.51 -5.31
N PRO A 448 -28.71 -2.31 -5.04
CA PRO A 448 -27.34 -1.95 -5.42
C PRO A 448 -27.10 -2.13 -6.93
N PRO A 449 -26.16 -1.38 -7.53
CA PRO A 449 -25.89 -1.46 -8.96
C PRO A 449 -25.39 -2.84 -9.39
N THR A 450 -25.82 -3.28 -10.57
CA THR A 450 -25.50 -4.59 -11.16
C THR A 450 -24.38 -4.54 -12.18
N GLU A 451 -23.90 -3.35 -12.54
CA GLU A 451 -22.80 -3.15 -13.47
C GLU A 451 -21.49 -2.85 -12.73
N PRO A 452 -20.33 -3.31 -13.23
CA PRO A 452 -19.03 -2.93 -12.70
C PRO A 452 -18.77 -1.42 -12.83
N GLY A 453 -18.09 -0.85 -11.85
CA GLY A 453 -17.58 0.51 -11.89
C GLY A 453 -16.09 0.58 -12.24
N TYR A 454 -15.51 1.76 -12.05
CA TYR A 454 -14.12 2.04 -12.37
C TYR A 454 -13.13 1.65 -11.25
N ASP A 455 -12.04 0.97 -11.63
CA ASP A 455 -10.81 0.94 -10.87
C ASP A 455 -10.06 2.29 -10.95
N THR A 456 -8.91 2.40 -10.25
CA THR A 456 -8.13 3.65 -10.22
C THR A 456 -7.71 4.15 -11.61
N VAL A 457 -7.30 3.27 -12.52
CA VAL A 457 -6.84 3.66 -13.87
C VAL A 457 -8.01 4.20 -14.68
N ASN A 458 -9.12 3.47 -14.68
CA ASN A 458 -10.32 3.83 -15.42
C ASN A 458 -11.00 5.08 -14.83
N ALA A 459 -10.93 5.28 -13.51
CA ALA A 459 -11.44 6.49 -12.85
C ALA A 459 -10.63 7.73 -13.26
N ILE A 460 -9.29 7.64 -13.28
CA ILE A 460 -8.42 8.72 -13.76
C ILE A 460 -8.73 9.04 -15.22
N LYS A 461 -8.91 8.02 -16.07
CA LYS A 461 -9.30 8.21 -17.47
C LYS A 461 -10.68 8.86 -17.60
N ALA A 462 -11.69 8.41 -16.85
CA ALA A 462 -13.03 8.96 -16.90
C ALA A 462 -13.06 10.44 -16.52
N MET A 463 -12.35 10.83 -15.46
CA MET A 463 -12.19 12.23 -15.05
C MET A 463 -11.42 13.05 -16.11
N HIS A 464 -10.34 12.50 -16.66
CA HIS A 464 -9.58 13.15 -17.72
C HIS A 464 -10.42 13.42 -18.98
N ASP A 465 -11.24 12.47 -19.39
CA ASP A 465 -12.06 12.58 -20.60
C ASP A 465 -13.37 13.36 -20.37
N GLY A 466 -13.66 13.77 -19.12
CA GLY A 466 -14.88 14.49 -18.75
C GLY A 466 -16.12 13.61 -18.57
N ASN A 467 -15.95 12.28 -18.57
CA ASN A 467 -17.02 11.30 -18.30
C ASN A 467 -17.33 11.19 -16.80
N ALA A 468 -16.39 11.57 -15.94
CA ALA A 468 -16.62 11.73 -14.50
C ALA A 468 -16.37 13.19 -14.10
N LYS A 469 -17.29 13.73 -13.30
CA LYS A 469 -17.36 15.14 -12.92
C LYS A 469 -17.15 15.38 -11.43
N VAL A 470 -17.49 14.41 -10.59
CA VAL A 470 -17.38 14.52 -9.14
C VAL A 470 -16.39 13.48 -8.62
N PHE A 471 -15.41 13.92 -7.84
CA PHE A 471 -14.43 13.05 -7.18
C PHE A 471 -14.49 13.25 -5.68
N ILE A 472 -14.86 12.21 -4.94
CA ILE A 472 -14.88 12.20 -3.48
C ILE A 472 -13.79 11.25 -3.00
N CYS A 473 -12.91 11.75 -2.14
CA CYS A 473 -11.71 11.04 -1.69
C CYS A 473 -11.75 10.87 -0.17
N LEU A 474 -11.91 9.62 0.26
CA LEU A 474 -11.80 9.23 1.67
C LEU A 474 -10.33 8.94 2.03
N GLY A 475 -9.62 10.03 2.32
CA GLY A 475 -8.21 10.01 2.68
C GLY A 475 -7.26 9.78 1.49
N GLY A 476 -5.97 10.07 1.73
CA GLY A 476 -4.89 9.83 0.78
C GLY A 476 -4.43 11.07 0.02
N ASN A 477 -3.31 10.92 -0.67
CA ASN A 477 -2.76 11.92 -1.60
C ASN A 477 -2.82 11.30 -3.00
N PHE A 478 -4.03 11.27 -3.56
CA PHE A 478 -4.36 10.54 -4.79
C PHE A 478 -3.46 10.94 -5.95
N LEU A 479 -3.27 12.24 -6.16
CA LEU A 479 -2.45 12.78 -7.24
C LEU A 479 -1.01 12.26 -7.21
N MET A 480 -0.37 12.30 -6.03
CA MET A 480 1.02 11.87 -5.91
C MET A 480 1.17 10.35 -5.83
N ALA A 481 0.11 9.61 -5.47
CA ALA A 481 0.16 8.16 -5.41
C ALA A 481 -0.06 7.49 -6.78
N ALA A 482 -0.91 8.09 -7.62
CA ALA A 482 -1.26 7.60 -8.94
C ALA A 482 -0.11 7.68 -9.95
N SER A 483 -0.25 6.93 -11.05
CA SER A 483 0.68 7.00 -12.19
C SER A 483 0.44 8.28 -13.00
N ASP A 484 1.48 8.77 -13.65
CA ASP A 484 1.44 9.96 -14.51
C ASP A 484 0.85 11.18 -13.78
N THR A 485 1.68 11.84 -12.95
CA THR A 485 1.27 13.00 -12.15
C THR A 485 0.61 14.09 -13.00
N GLN A 486 1.08 14.31 -14.23
CA GLN A 486 0.51 15.35 -15.10
C GLN A 486 -0.87 14.96 -15.62
N TYR A 487 -1.03 13.72 -16.09
CA TYR A 487 -2.32 13.20 -16.54
C TYR A 487 -3.35 13.18 -15.40
N THR A 488 -2.93 12.69 -14.22
CA THR A 488 -3.80 12.63 -13.03
C THR A 488 -4.18 14.03 -12.54
N ALA A 489 -3.26 15.00 -12.56
CA ALA A 489 -3.57 16.38 -12.23
C ALA A 489 -4.65 16.95 -13.15
N LYS A 490 -4.50 16.71 -14.46
CA LYS A 490 -5.47 17.17 -15.45
C LYS A 490 -6.84 16.52 -15.25
N ALA A 491 -6.86 15.23 -14.88
CA ALA A 491 -8.08 14.52 -14.53
C ALA A 491 -8.82 15.20 -13.36
N LEU A 492 -8.15 15.45 -12.24
CA LEU A 492 -8.73 16.15 -11.09
C LEU A 492 -9.22 17.55 -11.43
N GLN A 493 -8.45 18.30 -12.22
CA GLN A 493 -8.80 19.67 -12.64
C GLN A 493 -10.00 19.75 -13.59
N ASN A 494 -10.37 18.65 -14.26
CA ASN A 494 -11.54 18.60 -15.12
C ASN A 494 -12.85 18.40 -14.35
N CYS A 495 -12.80 17.95 -13.10
CA CYS A 495 -13.97 17.74 -12.25
C CYS A 495 -14.68 19.07 -11.90
N SER A 496 -16.01 19.05 -11.81
CA SER A 496 -16.79 20.16 -11.23
C SER A 496 -16.53 20.26 -9.74
N LEU A 497 -16.49 19.12 -9.04
CA LEU A 497 -16.27 19.03 -7.61
C LEU A 497 -15.18 18.00 -7.26
N THR A 498 -14.22 18.42 -6.44
CA THR A 498 -13.28 17.51 -5.75
C THR A 498 -13.43 17.65 -4.24
N VAL A 499 -13.79 16.56 -3.55
CA VAL A 499 -13.95 16.50 -2.09
C VAL A 499 -12.84 15.65 -1.50
N GLN A 500 -12.17 16.15 -0.47
CA GLN A 500 -11.05 15.47 0.17
C GLN A 500 -11.27 15.42 1.68
N VAL A 501 -11.52 14.22 2.21
CA VAL A 501 -11.53 13.97 3.65
C VAL A 501 -10.10 13.71 4.09
N SER A 502 -9.54 14.54 4.97
CA SER A 502 -8.10 14.51 5.25
C SER A 502 -7.75 15.00 6.65
N THR A 503 -6.59 14.59 7.16
CA THR A 503 -6.08 15.06 8.46
C THR A 503 -5.13 16.25 8.30
N LYS A 504 -4.38 16.29 7.20
CA LYS A 504 -3.33 17.27 6.90
C LYS A 504 -3.33 17.62 5.42
N LEU A 505 -2.76 18.78 5.10
CA LEU A 505 -2.62 19.25 3.73
C LEU A 505 -1.67 18.36 2.91
N ASN A 506 -2.03 18.10 1.66
CA ASN A 506 -1.20 17.44 0.67
C ASN A 506 -1.46 18.00 -0.74
N ARG A 507 -0.64 17.62 -1.72
CA ARG A 507 -0.72 18.15 -3.10
C ARG A 507 -2.12 18.07 -3.73
N SER A 508 -2.87 17.01 -3.44
CA SER A 508 -4.21 16.79 -4.01
C SER A 508 -5.26 17.80 -3.51
N HIS A 509 -4.93 18.57 -2.47
CA HIS A 509 -5.77 19.68 -1.98
C HIS A 509 -5.47 21.00 -2.70
N LEU A 510 -4.36 21.08 -3.45
CA LEU A 510 -3.96 22.28 -4.17
C LEU A 510 -4.24 22.15 -5.67
N VAL A 511 -4.18 20.93 -6.18
CA VAL A 511 -4.53 20.58 -7.57
C VAL A 511 -5.95 20.02 -7.57
N SER A 512 -6.93 20.91 -7.61
CA SER A 512 -8.35 20.60 -7.45
C SER A 512 -9.16 20.77 -8.73
N GLY A 513 -10.42 20.32 -8.70
CA GLY A 513 -11.44 20.67 -9.68
C GLY A 513 -11.85 22.14 -9.60
N LYS A 514 -12.97 22.48 -10.26
CA LYS A 514 -13.53 23.84 -10.26
C LYS A 514 -13.85 24.28 -8.83
N THR A 515 -14.70 23.53 -8.15
CA THR A 515 -14.98 23.66 -6.72
C THR A 515 -14.24 22.57 -5.94
N ALA A 516 -13.67 22.90 -4.78
CA ALA A 516 -13.02 21.92 -3.93
C ALA A 516 -13.49 22.03 -2.47
N LEU A 517 -13.66 20.89 -1.82
CA LEU A 517 -13.92 20.80 -0.39
C LEU A 517 -12.77 20.06 0.31
N LEU A 518 -12.27 20.65 1.38
CA LEU A 518 -11.31 20.03 2.29
C LEU A 518 -12.01 19.82 3.64
N LEU A 519 -12.30 18.55 3.94
CA LEU A 519 -13.09 18.15 5.11
C LEU A 519 -12.16 17.50 6.14
N PRO A 520 -11.82 18.21 7.24
CA PRO A 520 -10.93 17.66 8.25
C PRO A 520 -11.59 16.55 9.04
N THR A 521 -10.84 15.48 9.32
CA THR A 521 -11.34 14.32 10.07
C THR A 521 -10.47 13.94 11.26
N PHE A 522 -11.03 13.17 12.19
CA PHE A 522 -10.26 12.58 13.29
C PHE A 522 -9.11 11.69 12.79
N GLY A 523 -7.98 11.79 13.46
CA GLY A 523 -6.91 10.81 13.42
C GLY A 523 -7.28 9.52 14.16
N ARG A 524 -6.60 8.41 13.84
CA ARG A 524 -6.81 7.09 14.47
C ARG A 524 -6.60 7.11 15.98
N SER A 525 -5.74 8.01 16.46
CA SER A 525 -5.39 8.18 17.87
C SER A 525 -6.36 9.07 18.66
N GLU A 526 -7.30 9.75 18.00
CA GLU A 526 -8.22 10.71 18.62
C GLU A 526 -9.50 10.04 19.10
N LYS A 527 -9.94 10.38 20.32
CA LYS A 527 -11.15 9.83 20.92
C LYS A 527 -12.38 10.43 20.25
N ASP A 528 -13.35 9.58 19.98
CA ASP A 528 -14.67 9.96 19.49
C ASP A 528 -15.71 9.61 20.55
N GLU A 529 -16.53 10.57 20.92
CA GLU A 529 -17.52 10.45 21.97
C GLU A 529 -18.88 10.86 21.39
N LYS A 530 -19.83 9.92 21.42
CA LYS A 530 -21.21 10.14 20.95
C LYS A 530 -22.15 9.85 22.11
N ASN A 531 -23.00 10.82 22.44
CA ASN A 531 -24.02 10.68 23.50
C ASN A 531 -23.45 10.16 24.84
N GLY A 532 -22.28 10.65 25.25
CA GLY A 532 -21.60 10.24 26.49
C GLY A 532 -20.93 8.85 26.45
N SER A 533 -20.90 8.20 25.28
CA SER A 533 -20.26 6.90 25.07
C SER A 533 -19.08 7.00 24.10
N PHE A 534 -17.92 6.49 24.54
CA PHE A 534 -16.75 6.38 23.68
C PHE A 534 -16.97 5.35 22.58
N GLN A 535 -16.77 5.78 21.34
CA GLN A 535 -16.86 4.93 20.18
C GLN A 535 -15.52 4.22 19.93
N PHE A 536 -15.59 3.06 19.29
CA PHE A 536 -14.41 2.35 18.78
C PHE A 536 -14.64 1.92 17.35
N LEU A 537 -13.54 1.77 16.62
CA LEU A 537 -13.52 1.31 15.23
C LEU A 537 -12.92 -0.09 15.15
N THR A 538 -13.13 -0.79 14.05
CA THR A 538 -12.49 -2.09 13.77
C THR A 538 -11.58 -2.02 12.54
N MET A 539 -10.50 -2.81 12.57
CA MET A 539 -9.49 -2.89 11.51
C MET A 539 -9.14 -4.35 11.22
N GLU A 540 -8.95 -4.70 9.95
CA GLU A 540 -8.38 -5.97 9.49
C GLU A 540 -6.89 -5.82 9.13
N SER A 541 -6.06 -6.61 9.81
CA SER A 541 -4.61 -6.72 9.50
C SER A 541 -4.32 -7.54 8.24
N SER A 542 -3.07 -7.52 7.77
CA SER A 542 -2.61 -8.24 6.58
C SER A 542 -2.83 -9.77 6.63
N THR A 543 -2.94 -10.35 7.82
CA THR A 543 -3.19 -11.79 8.04
C THR A 543 -4.67 -12.14 8.24
N GLY A 544 -5.56 -11.16 8.06
CA GLY A 544 -7.01 -11.34 8.17
C GLY A 544 -7.55 -11.30 9.61
N LYS A 545 -6.79 -10.73 10.56
CA LYS A 545 -7.24 -10.57 11.96
C LYS A 545 -7.96 -9.23 12.13
N VAL A 546 -9.23 -9.26 12.56
CA VAL A 546 -10.07 -8.10 12.86
C VAL A 546 -9.98 -7.74 14.34
N ARG A 547 -9.67 -6.47 14.66
CA ARG A 547 -9.50 -5.97 16.04
C ARG A 547 -10.06 -4.58 16.25
N GLN A 548 -10.37 -4.25 17.50
CA GLN A 548 -10.73 -2.90 17.92
C GLN A 548 -9.57 -1.90 17.82
N SER A 549 -9.94 -0.64 17.59
CA SER A 549 -9.09 0.54 17.68
C SER A 549 -9.84 1.62 18.45
N LYS A 550 -9.31 1.98 19.62
CA LYS A 550 -9.88 3.00 20.50
C LYS A 550 -8.95 4.21 20.55
N GLY A 551 -9.36 5.33 19.98
CA GLY A 551 -8.62 6.59 20.10
C GLY A 551 -8.69 7.13 21.54
N LEU A 552 -7.62 7.78 22.00
CA LEU A 552 -7.45 8.19 23.40
C LEU A 552 -7.05 9.66 23.56
N LEU A 553 -6.64 10.31 22.48
CA LEU A 553 -6.19 11.70 22.48
C LEU A 553 -7.37 12.64 22.28
N LYS A 554 -7.32 13.86 22.84
CA LYS A 554 -8.30 14.90 22.49
C LYS A 554 -8.18 15.19 20.99
N PRO A 555 -9.31 15.30 20.25
CA PRO A 555 -9.29 15.77 18.87
C PRO A 555 -8.55 17.10 18.70
N ALA A 556 -7.89 17.28 17.56
CA ALA A 556 -7.13 18.48 17.21
C ALA A 556 -7.98 19.76 17.25
N SER A 557 -9.29 19.64 17.03
CA SER A 557 -10.25 20.74 17.05
C SER A 557 -11.65 20.23 17.40
N GLU A 558 -12.51 21.11 17.88
CA GLU A 558 -13.93 20.83 18.16
C GLU A 558 -14.79 20.92 16.88
N HIS A 559 -14.22 21.43 15.79
CA HIS A 559 -14.88 21.59 14.50
C HIS A 559 -14.65 20.43 13.53
N ILE A 560 -13.90 19.39 13.90
CA ILE A 560 -13.64 18.24 13.02
C ILE A 560 -14.54 17.06 13.40
N LYS A 561 -14.81 16.17 12.44
CA LYS A 561 -15.73 15.02 12.60
C LYS A 561 -15.03 13.71 12.28
N SER A 562 -15.54 12.59 12.78
CA SER A 562 -15.03 11.27 12.41
C SER A 562 -15.40 10.91 10.97
N GLU A 563 -14.64 10.01 10.33
CA GLU A 563 -14.99 9.52 8.98
C GLU A 563 -16.42 8.93 8.93
N PRO A 564 -16.86 8.05 9.87
CA PRO A 564 -18.23 7.54 9.86
C PRO A 564 -19.30 8.64 9.96
N GLU A 565 -19.08 9.65 10.81
CA GLU A 565 -20.03 10.76 10.96
C GLU A 565 -20.11 11.62 9.69
N ILE A 566 -18.98 11.93 9.05
CA ILE A 566 -18.93 12.69 7.79
C ILE A 566 -19.75 11.98 6.71
N ILE A 567 -19.54 10.67 6.55
CA ILE A 567 -20.21 9.88 5.51
C ILE A 567 -21.70 9.73 5.82
N ALA A 568 -22.05 9.44 7.07
CA ALA A 568 -23.43 9.31 7.53
C ALA A 568 -24.23 10.59 7.31
N LEU A 569 -23.66 11.74 7.66
CA LEU A 569 -24.31 13.05 7.48
C LEU A 569 -24.43 13.40 5.99
N LEU A 570 -23.39 13.17 5.19
CA LEU A 570 -23.47 13.34 3.74
C LEU A 570 -24.62 12.51 3.13
N ALA A 571 -24.70 11.22 3.47
CA ALA A 571 -25.76 10.35 2.98
C ALA A 571 -27.14 10.81 3.46
N HIS A 572 -27.28 11.18 4.73
CA HIS A 572 -28.53 11.71 5.27
C HIS A 572 -28.97 12.99 4.55
N THR A 573 -28.05 13.93 4.29
CA THR A 573 -28.33 15.17 3.57
C THR A 573 -28.70 14.90 2.11
N TYR A 574 -27.95 14.02 1.42
CA TYR A 574 -28.24 13.63 0.03
C TYR A 574 -29.66 13.07 -0.12
N PHE A 575 -30.03 12.10 0.73
CA PHE A 575 -31.36 11.52 0.70
C PHE A 575 -32.43 12.37 1.40
N ARG A 576 -32.08 13.54 1.96
CA ARG A 576 -32.97 14.42 2.72
C ARG A 576 -33.71 13.70 3.86
N GLY A 577 -33.02 12.76 4.51
CA GLY A 577 -33.59 11.89 5.53
C GLY A 577 -34.62 10.87 5.04
N ASN A 578 -34.84 10.76 3.72
CA ASN A 578 -35.83 9.89 3.10
C ASN A 578 -35.18 8.70 2.39
N HIS A 579 -34.62 7.77 3.17
CA HIS A 579 -34.05 6.52 2.67
C HIS A 579 -34.31 5.38 3.68
N PRO A 580 -34.48 4.12 3.25
CA PRO A 580 -34.72 2.99 4.18
C PRO A 580 -33.60 2.77 5.19
N VAL A 581 -32.37 3.14 4.83
CA VAL A 581 -31.20 3.11 5.73
C VAL A 581 -31.16 4.38 6.57
N ASP A 582 -31.18 4.22 7.90
CA ASP A 582 -31.01 5.33 8.85
C ASP A 582 -29.54 5.74 8.97
N TRP A 583 -29.10 6.51 7.97
CA TRP A 583 -27.74 7.03 7.89
C TRP A 583 -27.36 7.87 9.11
N PHE A 584 -28.26 8.72 9.58
CA PHE A 584 -27.97 9.64 10.69
C PHE A 584 -27.65 8.88 11.98
N THR A 585 -28.48 7.90 12.35
CA THR A 585 -28.26 7.10 13.55
C THR A 585 -26.97 6.29 13.46
N MET A 586 -26.64 5.73 12.29
CA MET A 586 -25.36 5.03 12.10
C MET A 586 -24.14 5.94 12.33
N GLY A 587 -24.23 7.24 12.01
CA GLY A 587 -23.18 8.22 12.33
C GLY A 587 -23.01 8.52 13.82
N GLN A 588 -23.99 8.15 14.66
CA GLN A 588 -23.99 8.37 16.11
C GLN A 588 -23.75 7.07 16.91
N ASP A 589 -23.98 5.89 16.32
CA ASP A 589 -23.77 4.58 16.96
C ASP A 589 -23.01 3.61 16.05
N TYR A 590 -21.74 3.37 16.38
CA TYR A 590 -20.90 2.47 15.59
C TYR A 590 -21.20 0.99 15.83
N ASN A 591 -21.91 0.65 16.92
CA ASN A 591 -22.42 -0.70 17.09
C ASN A 591 -23.50 -1.02 16.05
N LEU A 592 -24.34 -0.04 15.71
CA LEU A 592 -25.33 -0.21 14.65
C LEU A 592 -24.66 -0.50 13.31
N ILE A 593 -23.59 0.23 12.95
CA ILE A 593 -22.80 -0.03 11.74
C ILE A 593 -22.27 -1.47 11.74
N ARG A 594 -21.64 -1.90 12.84
CA ARG A 594 -21.12 -3.28 12.98
C ARG A 594 -22.23 -4.33 12.88
N SER A 595 -23.43 -4.06 13.40
CA SER A 595 -24.56 -4.97 13.28
C SER A 595 -25.03 -5.15 11.83
N TYR A 596 -24.90 -4.11 11.00
CA TYR A 596 -25.15 -4.23 9.56
C TYR A 596 -24.01 -4.94 8.84
N ILE A 597 -22.75 -4.70 9.23
CA ILE A 597 -21.60 -5.47 8.73
C ILE A 597 -21.81 -6.97 9.00
N ASP A 598 -22.22 -7.35 10.22
CA ASP A 598 -22.49 -8.74 10.60
C ASP A 598 -23.59 -9.41 9.76
N LYS A 599 -24.57 -8.63 9.29
CA LYS A 599 -25.66 -9.14 8.44
C LYS A 599 -25.29 -9.20 6.96
N VAL A 600 -24.50 -8.24 6.50
CA VAL A 600 -24.28 -8.00 5.06
C VAL A 600 -22.99 -8.63 4.56
N VAL A 601 -21.95 -8.68 5.39
CA VAL A 601 -20.59 -9.02 4.96
C VAL A 601 -20.20 -10.43 5.37
N LYS A 602 -19.78 -11.25 4.39
CA LYS A 602 -19.37 -12.64 4.62
C LYS A 602 -18.19 -12.73 5.60
N GLY A 603 -18.32 -13.59 6.59
CA GLY A 603 -17.27 -13.90 7.57
C GLY A 603 -17.26 -12.99 8.81
N PHE A 604 -18.08 -11.93 8.80
CA PHE A 604 -18.39 -11.13 9.97
C PHE A 604 -19.62 -11.72 10.65
N ASP A 605 -19.56 -11.81 11.97
CA ASP A 605 -20.63 -12.26 12.84
C ASP A 605 -20.26 -11.84 14.25
N ASN A 606 -21.17 -11.16 14.96
CA ASN A 606 -20.96 -10.61 16.29
C ASN A 606 -19.64 -9.79 16.41
N THR A 607 -19.39 -8.89 15.46
CA THR A 607 -18.12 -8.16 15.33
C THR A 607 -17.79 -7.32 16.57
N SER A 608 -18.79 -6.67 17.19
CA SER A 608 -18.59 -5.85 18.39
C SER A 608 -17.95 -6.64 19.54
N GLU A 609 -18.39 -7.87 19.76
CA GLU A 609 -17.86 -8.74 20.83
C GLU A 609 -16.56 -9.43 20.41
N ARG A 610 -16.52 -10.05 19.24
CA ARG A 610 -15.36 -10.85 18.80
C ARG A 610 -14.12 -10.00 18.52
N SER A 611 -14.29 -8.72 18.20
CA SER A 611 -13.16 -7.81 17.95
C SER A 611 -12.42 -7.41 19.23
N LYS A 612 -13.00 -7.63 20.42
CA LYS A 612 -12.39 -7.34 21.73
C LYS A 612 -11.09 -8.11 21.92
N GLY A 613 -10.22 -7.57 22.78
CA GLY A 613 -8.95 -8.18 23.13
C GLY A 613 -8.06 -8.42 21.91
N PHE A 614 -7.73 -9.69 21.67
CA PHE A 614 -6.92 -10.10 20.53
C PHE A 614 -7.70 -10.25 19.22
N GLY A 615 -8.99 -9.97 19.20
CA GLY A 615 -9.82 -10.03 18.00
C GLY A 615 -9.97 -11.45 17.44
N TYR A 616 -10.39 -11.55 16.19
CA TYR A 616 -10.67 -12.81 15.53
C TYR A 616 -10.15 -12.83 14.09
N TYR A 617 -9.85 -14.02 13.58
CA TYR A 617 -9.54 -14.20 12.18
C TYR A 617 -10.82 -14.36 11.35
N LEU A 618 -10.86 -13.70 10.20
CA LEU A 618 -11.85 -14.02 9.17
C LEU A 618 -11.57 -15.42 8.57
N PRO A 619 -12.61 -16.10 8.05
CA PRO A 619 -12.44 -17.40 7.40
C PRO A 619 -11.43 -17.36 6.26
N ASN A 620 -10.64 -18.43 6.14
CA ASN A 620 -9.64 -18.59 5.09
C ASN A 620 -9.61 -20.04 4.62
N ASN A 621 -10.23 -20.30 3.47
CA ASN A 621 -10.39 -21.63 2.90
C ASN A 621 -9.04 -22.31 2.60
N VAL A 622 -8.00 -21.54 2.26
CA VAL A 622 -6.67 -22.06 1.91
C VAL A 622 -5.98 -22.69 3.12
N ARG A 623 -6.21 -22.17 4.33
CA ARG A 623 -5.68 -22.76 5.58
C ARG A 623 -6.20 -24.18 5.82
N GLU A 624 -7.42 -24.44 5.36
CA GLU A 624 -8.12 -25.73 5.49
C GLU A 624 -8.05 -26.58 4.21
N ARG A 625 -7.24 -26.18 3.21
CA ARG A 625 -7.15 -26.83 1.87
C ARG A 625 -8.49 -26.96 1.13
N ASP A 626 -9.42 -26.03 1.37
CA ASP A 626 -10.69 -25.99 0.67
C ASP A 626 -10.56 -25.18 -0.63
N PHE A 627 -10.47 -25.90 -1.75
CA PHE A 627 -10.36 -25.34 -3.10
C PHE A 627 -11.63 -25.55 -3.94
N ARG A 628 -12.78 -25.86 -3.34
CA ARG A 628 -14.01 -26.21 -4.06
C ARG A 628 -14.53 -25.14 -5.03
N MET A 629 -14.12 -23.89 -4.83
CA MET A 629 -14.48 -22.76 -5.70
C MET A 629 -13.61 -22.66 -6.96
N LEU A 630 -12.52 -23.43 -7.05
CA LEU A 630 -11.64 -23.50 -8.21
C LEU A 630 -12.04 -24.63 -9.16
N PRO A 631 -11.57 -24.61 -10.43
CA PRO A 631 -11.74 -25.72 -11.35
C PRO A 631 -11.34 -27.06 -10.71
N ASN A 632 -12.19 -28.08 -10.91
CA ASN A 632 -12.01 -29.43 -10.34
C ASN A 632 -11.91 -29.50 -8.81
N GLY A 633 -12.21 -28.42 -8.10
CA GLY A 633 -12.06 -28.34 -6.64
C GLY A 633 -10.62 -28.43 -6.15
N LYS A 634 -9.64 -28.04 -6.99
CA LYS A 634 -8.20 -28.15 -6.73
C LYS A 634 -7.48 -26.81 -6.89
N ALA A 635 -6.37 -26.63 -6.18
CA ALA A 635 -5.45 -25.53 -6.41
C ALA A 635 -4.81 -25.65 -7.80
N GLN A 636 -4.52 -24.52 -8.44
CA GLN A 636 -4.10 -24.49 -9.84
C GLN A 636 -2.59 -24.22 -9.94
N LEU A 637 -1.83 -25.18 -10.46
CA LEU A 637 -0.50 -24.89 -11.01
C LEU A 637 -0.67 -24.11 -12.31
N THR A 638 0.20 -23.13 -12.50
CA THR A 638 0.17 -22.25 -13.67
C THR A 638 1.49 -22.34 -14.42
N PHE A 639 1.50 -21.92 -15.68
CA PHE A 639 2.72 -21.76 -16.46
C PHE A 639 2.70 -20.41 -17.15
N ASN A 640 3.74 -19.61 -16.92
CA ASN A 640 3.79 -18.26 -17.47
C ASN A 640 4.97 -18.07 -18.42
N THR A 641 4.87 -17.14 -19.34
CA THR A 641 5.99 -16.80 -20.24
C THR A 641 7.01 -15.91 -19.54
N LEU A 642 8.26 -15.97 -19.98
CA LEU A 642 9.29 -15.02 -19.53
C LEU A 642 8.89 -13.59 -19.93
N PRO A 643 9.22 -12.57 -19.11
CA PRO A 643 8.94 -11.19 -19.46
C PRO A 643 9.80 -10.74 -20.64
N ASP A 644 9.25 -9.85 -21.46
CA ASP A 644 9.99 -9.14 -22.50
C ASP A 644 9.70 -7.64 -22.38
N HIS A 645 10.74 -6.88 -22.02
CA HIS A 645 10.65 -5.43 -21.88
C HIS A 645 10.90 -4.70 -23.20
N GLN A 646 11.46 -5.37 -24.22
CA GLN A 646 11.85 -4.76 -25.49
C GLN A 646 12.71 -3.50 -25.30
N LEU A 647 13.70 -3.60 -24.40
CA LEU A 647 14.60 -2.48 -24.08
C LEU A 647 15.44 -2.12 -25.30
N LYS A 648 15.50 -0.83 -25.62
CA LYS A 648 16.49 -0.29 -26.57
C LYS A 648 17.87 -0.24 -25.91
N LYS A 649 18.92 -0.14 -26.73
CA LYS A 649 20.33 -0.19 -26.30
C LYS A 649 20.66 0.80 -25.16
N ASP A 650 20.08 1.99 -25.18
CA ASP A 650 20.36 3.05 -24.20
C ASP A 650 19.36 3.11 -23.04
N GLU A 651 18.32 2.26 -23.05
CA GLU A 651 17.30 2.19 -22.02
C GLU A 651 17.75 1.34 -20.81
N LEU A 652 17.22 1.68 -19.64
CA LEU A 652 17.37 0.97 -18.38
C LEU A 652 15.99 0.70 -17.79
N LEU A 653 15.89 -0.24 -16.86
CA LEU A 653 14.69 -0.40 -16.03
C LEU A 653 14.85 0.35 -14.71
N LEU A 654 13.92 1.24 -14.43
CA LEU A 654 13.82 1.96 -13.16
C LEU A 654 12.74 1.32 -12.29
N MET A 655 13.10 1.04 -11.04
CA MET A 655 12.13 0.76 -9.98
C MET A 655 12.01 1.94 -9.01
N THR A 656 10.80 2.21 -8.53
CA THR A 656 10.62 3.19 -7.46
C THR A 656 10.70 2.53 -6.08
N ILE A 657 11.23 3.22 -5.08
CA ILE A 657 11.40 2.70 -3.72
C ILE A 657 10.98 3.74 -2.68
N ARG A 658 10.81 3.31 -1.42
CA ARG A 658 10.55 4.22 -0.29
C ARG A 658 11.83 4.41 0.53
N SER A 659 11.99 5.60 1.09
CA SER A 659 13.00 5.85 2.13
C SER A 659 12.49 5.44 3.51
N HIS A 660 13.38 5.29 4.49
CA HIS A 660 12.97 5.03 5.88
C HIS A 660 12.28 6.22 6.57
N ASP A 661 12.49 7.47 6.13
CA ASP A 661 11.81 8.68 6.64
C ASP A 661 10.47 8.96 5.95
N GLN A 662 9.83 7.93 5.40
CA GLN A 662 8.63 8.07 4.59
C GLN A 662 7.64 6.93 4.85
N PHE A 663 6.35 7.25 4.83
CA PHE A 663 5.30 6.25 4.70
C PHE A 663 4.33 6.61 3.57
N ASN A 664 4.30 5.75 2.55
CA ASN A 664 3.60 6.05 1.29
C ASN A 664 4.04 7.42 0.75
N THR A 665 3.13 8.33 0.42
CA THR A 665 3.44 9.68 -0.09
C THR A 665 3.71 10.69 1.02
N THR A 666 3.54 10.32 2.29
CA THR A 666 3.85 11.19 3.43
C THR A 666 5.35 11.14 3.72
N ILE A 667 6.03 12.27 3.54
CA ILE A 667 7.46 12.43 3.80
C ILE A 667 7.64 13.03 5.19
N TYR A 668 8.20 12.27 6.13
CA TYR A 668 8.47 12.73 7.49
C TYR A 668 9.84 13.42 7.61
N GLY A 669 10.75 13.12 6.69
CA GLY A 669 12.10 13.67 6.63
C GLY A 669 12.79 13.36 5.29
N LEU A 670 13.89 14.08 5.05
CA LEU A 670 14.66 14.01 3.80
C LEU A 670 15.87 13.06 3.87
N ASN A 671 15.93 12.15 4.85
CA ASN A 671 17.04 11.21 4.95
C ASN A 671 16.64 9.81 4.48
N ASP A 672 17.62 9.09 3.97
CA ASP A 672 17.63 7.65 3.95
C ASP A 672 18.94 7.06 4.52
N ARG A 673 18.97 6.88 5.85
CA ARG A 673 20.16 6.40 6.58
C ARG A 673 20.59 5.00 6.13
N TYR A 674 19.63 4.17 5.71
CA TYR A 674 19.90 2.83 5.21
C TYR A 674 20.58 2.81 3.85
N ARG A 675 20.51 3.91 3.09
CA ARG A 675 21.18 4.07 1.79
C ARG A 675 22.25 5.16 1.80
N GLY A 676 22.58 5.71 2.97
CA GLY A 676 23.58 6.77 3.11
C GLY A 676 23.17 8.14 2.56
N ILE A 677 21.88 8.34 2.29
CA ILE A 677 21.33 9.59 1.77
C ILE A 677 20.91 10.48 2.93
N HIS A 678 21.33 11.74 2.94
CA HIS A 678 20.88 12.71 3.93
C HIS A 678 20.53 14.02 3.26
N ASN A 679 19.41 14.60 3.70
CA ASN A 679 18.95 15.91 3.29
C ASN A 679 18.80 16.03 1.76
N GLU A 680 18.28 14.98 1.13
CA GLU A 680 17.92 14.95 -0.28
C GLU A 680 17.06 13.70 -0.60
N ARG A 681 16.19 13.82 -1.61
CA ARG A 681 15.39 12.71 -2.16
C ARG A 681 15.43 12.64 -3.69
N ARG A 682 15.84 13.70 -4.38
CA ARG A 682 16.03 13.67 -5.84
C ARG A 682 17.37 13.01 -6.20
N VAL A 683 17.46 11.70 -5.94
CA VAL A 683 18.62 10.87 -6.25
C VAL A 683 18.20 9.68 -7.11
N VAL A 684 19.10 9.23 -7.99
CA VAL A 684 18.96 7.99 -8.75
C VAL A 684 20.15 7.06 -8.43
N PHE A 685 19.83 5.87 -7.93
CA PHE A 685 20.78 4.81 -7.64
C PHE A 685 21.10 4.02 -8.90
N MET A 686 22.38 3.93 -9.24
CA MET A 686 22.80 3.40 -10.53
C MET A 686 24.05 2.52 -10.40
N ASN A 687 24.13 1.47 -11.22
CA ASN A 687 25.30 0.61 -11.27
C ASN A 687 26.51 1.38 -11.83
N GLN A 688 27.70 1.19 -11.24
CA GLN A 688 28.93 1.89 -11.66
C GLN A 688 29.26 1.64 -13.15
N GLU A 689 29.13 0.42 -13.66
CA GLU A 689 29.42 0.14 -15.07
C GLU A 689 28.44 0.83 -16.02
N ASP A 690 27.18 0.98 -15.61
CA ASP A 690 26.19 1.70 -16.42
C ASP A 690 26.44 3.20 -16.41
N MET A 691 26.99 3.74 -15.31
CA MET A 691 27.45 5.14 -15.20
C MET A 691 28.63 5.37 -16.13
N ASP A 692 29.65 4.51 -16.06
CA ASP A 692 30.87 4.60 -16.89
C ASP A 692 30.52 4.58 -18.38
N LYS A 693 29.63 3.66 -18.80
CA LYS A 693 29.12 3.58 -20.18
C LYS A 693 28.43 4.86 -20.65
N ARG A 694 27.79 5.59 -19.74
CA ARG A 694 27.07 6.84 -20.01
C ARG A 694 27.91 8.08 -19.71
N LYS A 695 29.20 7.91 -19.36
CA LYS A 695 30.12 8.99 -18.97
C LYS A 695 29.55 9.85 -17.82
N LEU A 696 28.82 9.21 -16.91
CA LEU A 696 28.27 9.84 -15.72
C LEU A 696 29.26 9.70 -14.57
N GLN A 697 29.46 10.78 -13.85
CA GLN A 697 30.18 10.83 -12.59
C GLN A 697 29.20 10.86 -11.43
N LYS A 698 29.70 10.47 -10.25
CA LYS A 698 28.96 10.59 -8.99
C LYS A 698 28.54 12.06 -8.79
N LEU A 699 27.27 12.27 -8.45
CA LEU A 699 26.60 13.58 -8.29
C LEU A 699 26.41 14.40 -9.57
N ASP A 700 26.62 13.82 -10.75
CA ASP A 700 26.10 14.44 -11.97
C ASP A 700 24.58 14.62 -11.85
N VAL A 701 24.08 15.74 -12.36
CA VAL A 701 22.66 16.03 -12.43
C VAL A 701 22.10 15.46 -13.72
N VAL A 702 21.01 14.70 -13.63
CA VAL A 702 20.36 14.07 -14.77
C VAL A 702 18.85 14.30 -14.80
N ASN A 703 18.30 14.33 -16.01
CA ASN A 703 16.89 14.11 -16.25
C ASN A 703 16.65 12.63 -16.57
N LEU A 704 15.53 12.10 -16.09
CA LEU A 704 15.04 10.78 -16.46
C LEU A 704 13.90 10.94 -17.43
N HIS A 705 13.89 10.15 -18.51
CA HIS A 705 12.79 10.17 -19.47
C HIS A 705 12.20 8.78 -19.64
N SER A 706 10.87 8.69 -19.67
CA SER A 706 10.17 7.50 -20.15
C SER A 706 9.48 7.82 -21.48
N LEU A 707 9.54 6.88 -22.43
CA LEU A 707 8.89 7.00 -23.74
C LEU A 707 7.99 5.79 -23.96
N TYR A 708 6.69 6.04 -23.88
CA TYR A 708 5.65 5.03 -24.12
C TYR A 708 4.61 5.64 -25.05
N ASP A 709 4.17 4.88 -26.04
CA ASP A 709 3.13 5.27 -26.99
C ASP A 709 3.42 6.62 -27.70
N GLY A 710 4.70 6.92 -27.96
CA GLY A 710 5.15 8.18 -28.56
C GLY A 710 5.16 9.39 -27.61
N ILE A 711 4.76 9.22 -26.35
CA ILE A 711 4.70 10.28 -25.34
C ILE A 711 5.95 10.23 -24.46
N LYS A 712 6.79 11.27 -24.57
CA LYS A 712 7.95 11.48 -23.70
C LYS A 712 7.50 12.14 -22.39
N ARG A 713 7.77 11.49 -21.27
CA ARG A 713 7.60 12.04 -19.91
C ARG A 713 8.98 12.29 -19.32
N THR A 714 9.13 13.34 -18.52
CA THR A 714 10.41 13.72 -17.93
C THR A 714 10.26 13.93 -16.43
N ALA A 715 11.15 13.32 -15.65
CA ALA A 715 11.38 13.69 -14.26
C ALA A 715 12.74 14.39 -14.18
N GLU A 716 12.71 15.64 -13.75
CA GLU A 716 13.85 16.55 -13.90
C GLU A 716 14.78 16.53 -12.68
N GLN A 717 16.05 16.87 -12.87
CA GLN A 717 16.99 17.15 -11.77
C GLN A 717 17.12 16.05 -10.71
N PHE A 718 17.86 14.99 -11.02
CA PHE A 718 18.25 13.94 -10.06
C PHE A 718 19.78 13.84 -9.97
N LEU A 719 20.30 13.65 -8.76
CA LEU A 719 21.72 13.38 -8.54
C LEU A 719 22.01 11.88 -8.70
N VAL A 720 23.01 11.54 -9.53
CA VAL A 720 23.42 10.15 -9.74
C VAL A 720 24.25 9.66 -8.55
N VAL A 721 23.82 8.56 -7.93
CA VAL A 721 24.50 7.92 -6.80
C VAL A 721 24.90 6.49 -7.20
N PRO A 722 26.20 6.14 -7.19
CA PRO A 722 26.63 4.77 -7.45
C PRO A 722 26.08 3.84 -6.37
N TYR A 723 25.55 2.69 -6.78
CA TYR A 723 24.95 1.71 -5.87
C TYR A 723 25.10 0.29 -6.39
N ASP A 724 25.14 -0.69 -5.48
CA ASP A 724 25.15 -2.12 -5.84
C ASP A 724 23.74 -2.57 -6.26
N ILE A 725 23.40 -2.25 -7.51
CA ILE A 725 22.19 -2.66 -8.20
C ILE A 725 22.59 -3.44 -9.47
N PRO A 726 21.86 -4.49 -9.88
CA PRO A 726 22.22 -5.24 -11.07
C PRO A 726 22.26 -4.35 -12.32
N LYS A 727 23.27 -4.56 -13.15
CA LYS A 727 23.45 -3.86 -14.43
C LYS A 727 22.19 -3.88 -15.29
N GLY A 728 21.89 -2.75 -15.91
CA GLY A 728 20.67 -2.50 -16.68
C GLY A 728 19.51 -1.93 -15.85
N ASN A 729 19.68 -1.84 -14.53
CA ASN A 729 18.64 -1.39 -13.60
C ASN A 729 19.04 -0.12 -12.84
N MET A 730 18.03 0.63 -12.40
CA MET A 730 18.14 1.81 -11.55
C MET A 730 17.06 1.82 -10.47
N ALA A 731 17.27 2.59 -9.42
CA ALA A 731 16.24 2.86 -8.41
C ALA A 731 16.16 4.35 -8.07
N ALA A 732 14.96 4.86 -7.78
CA ALA A 732 14.74 6.22 -7.31
C ALA A 732 13.60 6.26 -6.29
N TYR A 733 13.49 7.33 -5.50
CA TYR A 733 12.41 7.43 -4.54
C TYR A 733 11.05 7.70 -5.22
N PHE A 734 10.02 7.13 -4.59
CA PHE A 734 8.62 7.44 -4.77
C PHE A 734 8.23 8.59 -3.84
N PRO A 735 7.35 9.54 -4.22
CA PRO A 735 6.63 9.62 -5.50
C PRO A 735 7.32 10.47 -6.58
N GLU A 736 8.57 10.92 -6.39
CA GLU A 736 9.26 11.90 -7.25
C GLU A 736 9.39 11.46 -8.73
N THR A 737 9.23 10.16 -8.99
CA THR A 737 9.32 9.54 -10.32
C THR A 737 7.99 9.02 -10.86
N ASN A 738 6.86 9.23 -10.16
CA ASN A 738 5.55 8.75 -10.61
C ASN A 738 5.12 9.35 -11.96
N MET A 739 5.58 10.56 -12.28
CA MET A 739 5.37 11.18 -13.59
C MET A 739 6.00 10.40 -14.75
N LEU A 740 6.94 9.48 -14.49
CA LEU A 740 7.52 8.60 -15.51
C LEU A 740 6.65 7.36 -15.76
N VAL A 741 5.73 7.02 -14.86
CA VAL A 741 4.87 5.84 -14.99
C VAL A 741 3.71 6.21 -15.91
N PRO A 742 3.54 5.57 -17.08
CA PRO A 742 2.42 5.88 -17.97
C PRO A 742 1.11 5.46 -17.31
N TYR A 743 0.07 6.30 -17.41
CA TYR A 743 -1.26 5.96 -16.85
C TYR A 743 -1.87 4.68 -17.47
N ASN A 744 -1.51 4.37 -18.72
CA ASN A 744 -2.04 3.26 -19.51
C ASN A 744 -1.11 2.04 -19.59
N HIS A 745 -0.03 2.00 -18.80
CA HIS A 745 0.84 0.83 -18.70
C HIS A 745 0.76 0.25 -17.28
N PHE A 746 0.15 -0.93 -17.18
CA PHE A 746 -0.17 -1.60 -15.93
C PHE A 746 -0.16 -3.12 -16.12
N ALA A 747 -0.37 -3.86 -15.03
CA ALA A 747 -0.47 -5.31 -14.99
C ALA A 747 -1.68 -5.79 -15.81
N ASP A 748 -1.46 -6.74 -16.71
CA ASP A 748 -2.44 -7.11 -17.75
C ASP A 748 -3.79 -7.63 -17.19
N LYS A 749 -3.79 -8.19 -15.98
CA LYS A 749 -4.99 -8.77 -15.35
C LYS A 749 -5.56 -7.97 -14.18
N SER A 750 -4.81 -7.02 -13.63
CA SER A 750 -5.15 -6.34 -12.36
C SER A 750 -5.09 -4.82 -12.44
N HIS A 751 -4.63 -4.26 -13.56
CA HIS A 751 -4.46 -2.83 -13.77
C HIS A 751 -3.57 -2.13 -12.71
N THR A 752 -2.75 -2.88 -11.97
CA THR A 752 -1.73 -2.33 -11.06
C THR A 752 -0.58 -1.72 -11.86
N PRO A 753 -0.13 -0.48 -11.56
CA PRO A 753 0.84 0.23 -12.38
C PRO A 753 2.22 -0.43 -12.38
N ILE A 754 2.99 -0.20 -13.46
CA ILE A 754 4.33 -0.77 -13.67
C ILE A 754 5.46 -0.05 -12.90
N SER A 755 5.17 0.50 -11.72
CA SER A 755 6.09 1.38 -10.96
C SER A 755 7.41 0.72 -10.54
N LYS A 756 7.60 -0.58 -10.78
CA LYS A 756 8.85 -1.30 -10.49
C LYS A 756 9.62 -1.71 -11.74
N SER A 757 9.14 -1.42 -12.94
CA SER A 757 9.82 -1.75 -14.20
C SER A 757 9.55 -0.70 -15.29
N ILE A 758 9.89 0.55 -15.01
CA ILE A 758 9.72 1.68 -15.93
C ILE A 758 10.92 1.71 -16.88
N LYS A 759 10.68 1.73 -18.19
CA LYS A 759 11.74 1.92 -19.19
C LYS A 759 12.13 3.38 -19.21
N VAL A 760 13.41 3.66 -19.00
CA VAL A 760 13.91 5.03 -18.95
C VAL A 760 15.23 5.21 -19.68
N THR A 761 15.44 6.41 -20.20
CA THR A 761 16.75 6.93 -20.64
C THR A 761 17.22 8.00 -19.67
N VAL A 762 18.53 8.22 -19.59
CA VAL A 762 19.17 9.19 -18.71
C VAL A 762 19.84 10.27 -19.55
N GLU A 763 19.51 11.52 -19.29
CA GLU A 763 20.10 12.71 -19.93
C GLU A 763 20.90 13.50 -18.89
N LYS A 764 22.19 13.70 -19.10
CA LYS A 764 23.01 14.57 -18.24
C LYS A 764 22.70 16.04 -18.50
N ILE A 765 22.45 16.80 -17.45
CA ILE A 765 22.32 18.26 -17.49
C ILE A 765 23.72 18.87 -17.39
N ALA A 766 23.99 19.86 -18.24
CA ALA A 766 25.28 20.55 -18.33
C ALA A 766 25.55 21.46 -17.14
#